data_AF-A0A6I3MC11-F1
#
_entry.id   AF-A0A6I3MC11-F1
#
_cell.length_a   1.000
_cell.length_b   1.000
_cell.length_c   1.000
_cell.angle_alpha   90.00
_cell.angle_beta   90.00
_cell.angle_gamma   90.00
#
_symmetry.space_group_name_H-M   'P 1'
#
loop_
_entity.id
_entity.type
_entity.pdbx_description
1 polymer ?
#
loop_
_entity_poly.entity_id
_entity_poly.type
_entity_poly.pdbx_seq_one_letter_code
_entity_poly.pdbx_strand_id
1 'polypeptide(L)'
;MTDISAGIGSPRAAREDDCGCGDARRSASRAVAAPHAPAPSGDPLAAFERNAFYPRKRMEVRHWQAEQDYHRGTRELLTRLGTGCGVLCGLDVYATETGTVVLTAGAGVDGRGREIVVPVDIEVDPSQPTDGCGRPQGEPVAEGPVTLSLCYRECGTDVVALEPDPCDGDPRCVPSMIREAFAVRVTVGECDPQDDRLCSALFGGQDDGERGHTAAAEGEESSDRPQPGAADEGVRARRARLDRVAPRDCAGGCGCDGDCIPLATVELRGDAPVRVDQRARTVIRSNREMLALILCLAERLEECCGRPPVPTAAAPKIVGMFPWPSADPADVVAALRDDPVVEIAFDRPMDATDLATPDGWLGLWMLGGREAFRARLVPTALVGRVSAPAGGVVAAYRIEVEGPRGSRALSRAMRTDRGAQSAALVVMVRSDATGVIRAGAADRLALDADLAGTKLDDARRAALWAIHVGDQAPFDGIAQAVPADVMPAVPSGDDDPQGELHIVLTLEREPVEEVDAPHLVAVWPAAGTRRRPATADDDFLEKPRLRLTISSALDPAAVASPRDWLRAWHCEFGDGRLGPAFEEFHLDPGAADAGADGAVDYTFMMPDARFAGTSAVLVLLRPDVAGVPVGEDPGAPLLDADWASTVFRDDELDRLWAGDAFPSGSVAPFPPSIPSPLHDGTAGGSAHWVFVVTTR
;
A
#
# COMPACT_ATOMS: atom_id res chain seq x y z
N MET A 1 -1.26 42.29 57.85
CA MET A 1 -1.38 43.10 56.62
C MET A 1 -0.04 43.76 56.41
N THR A 2 0.71 43.22 55.45
CA THR A 2 1.99 43.66 54.85
C THR A 2 2.71 44.86 55.46
N ASP A 3 3.85 44.57 56.07
CA ASP A 3 4.95 45.52 56.26
C ASP A 3 6.14 45.04 55.42
N ILE A 4 6.58 45.89 54.49
CA ILE A 4 7.72 45.69 53.60
C ILE A 4 8.75 46.74 54.00
N SER A 5 9.94 46.33 54.42
CA SER A 5 11.17 47.09 54.19
C SER A 5 12.43 46.26 54.43
N ALA A 6 13.40 46.57 53.59
CA ALA A 6 14.63 45.84 53.31
C ALA A 6 15.68 45.90 54.42
N GLY A 7 16.58 44.92 54.40
CA GLY A 7 17.82 44.91 55.17
C GLY A 7 18.77 43.83 54.66
N ILE A 8 19.55 44.16 53.63
CA ILE A 8 20.62 43.33 53.07
C ILE A 8 21.76 43.26 54.09
N GLY A 9 22.11 42.04 54.53
CA GLY A 9 23.28 41.77 55.35
C GLY A 9 24.17 40.72 54.69
N SER A 10 25.41 41.11 54.38
CA SER A 10 26.49 40.19 53.96
C SER A 10 26.82 39.16 55.04
N PRO A 11 27.17 37.92 54.67
CA PRO A 11 27.99 37.08 55.50
C PRO A 11 29.41 36.90 54.92
N ARG A 12 30.35 37.26 55.79
CA ARG A 12 31.77 36.91 55.87
C ARG A 12 32.20 35.61 55.17
N ALA A 13 33.33 35.72 54.47
CA ALA A 13 34.21 34.62 54.10
C ALA A 13 34.68 33.82 55.32
N ALA A 14 34.51 32.50 55.27
CA ALA A 14 35.20 31.54 56.14
C ALA A 14 36.42 31.01 55.37
N ARG A 15 37.60 31.22 55.94
CA ARG A 15 38.85 30.55 55.59
C ARG A 15 38.79 29.12 56.13
N GLU A 16 39.05 28.13 55.28
CA GLU A 16 39.39 26.77 55.67
C GLU A 16 40.82 26.48 55.21
N ASP A 17 41.78 26.94 56.01
CA ASP A 17 43.12 26.35 56.12
C ASP A 17 43.16 25.71 57.52
N ASP A 18 43.06 24.37 57.61
CA ASP A 18 43.91 23.54 58.49
C ASP A 18 43.54 22.05 58.35
N CYS A 19 44.35 21.30 57.63
CA CYS A 19 44.46 19.84 57.80
C CYS A 19 45.94 19.52 57.95
N GLY A 20 46.45 19.73 59.17
CA GLY A 20 47.80 19.37 59.56
C GLY A 20 48.04 17.86 59.47
N CYS A 21 48.87 17.46 58.51
CA CYS A 21 49.66 16.23 58.60
C CYS A 21 51.13 16.67 58.72
N GLY A 22 51.64 16.61 59.95
CA GLY A 22 53.01 17.01 60.28
C GLY A 22 54.08 16.10 59.68
N ASP A 23 55.24 16.72 59.47
CA ASP A 23 56.51 16.13 59.05
C ASP A 23 56.84 14.79 59.75
N ALA A 24 56.88 13.72 58.97
CA ALA A 24 57.55 12.47 59.31
C ALA A 24 58.57 12.12 58.22
N ARG A 25 59.72 12.81 58.25
CA ARG A 25 60.91 12.39 57.50
C ARG A 25 61.53 11.16 58.16
N ARG A 26 61.86 10.18 57.31
CA ARG A 26 62.60 8.93 57.54
C ARG A 26 61.79 7.74 58.06
N SER A 27 61.26 6.98 57.10
CA SER A 27 61.40 5.51 57.06
C SER A 27 61.07 5.08 55.64
N ALA A 28 61.99 4.38 54.98
CA ALA A 28 61.75 3.78 53.68
C ALA A 28 60.64 2.74 53.80
N SER A 29 59.42 3.08 53.38
CA SER A 29 58.31 2.15 53.26
C SER A 29 57.74 2.24 51.85
N ARG A 30 57.68 1.09 51.20
CA ARG A 30 57.08 0.85 49.89
C ARG A 30 55.77 1.64 49.76
N ALA A 31 55.73 2.57 48.82
CA ALA A 31 54.47 3.04 48.26
C ALA A 31 53.77 1.80 47.68
N VAL A 32 52.76 1.29 48.39
CA VAL A 32 51.85 0.30 47.84
C VAL A 32 51.09 1.02 46.74
N ALA A 33 51.40 0.64 45.51
CA ALA A 33 50.72 1.13 44.32
C ALA A 33 49.20 1.03 44.53
N ALA A 34 48.49 2.07 44.10
CA ALA A 34 47.05 1.97 43.85
C ALA A 34 46.79 0.67 43.07
N PRO A 35 45.73 -0.09 43.40
CA PRO A 35 45.44 -1.34 42.71
C PRO A 35 45.39 -1.03 41.21
N HIS A 36 46.25 -1.71 40.45
CA HIS A 36 46.30 -1.61 39.00
C HIS A 36 44.88 -1.68 38.45
N ALA A 37 44.41 -0.57 37.88
CA ALA A 37 43.32 -0.62 36.93
C ALA A 37 43.69 -1.70 35.89
N PRO A 38 42.81 -2.67 35.59
CA PRO A 38 43.11 -3.64 34.55
C PRO A 38 43.46 -2.85 33.28
N ALA A 39 44.61 -3.17 32.70
CA ALA A 39 45.01 -2.58 31.43
C ALA A 39 43.86 -2.82 30.43
N PRO A 40 43.38 -1.79 29.72
CA PRO A 40 42.40 -2.00 28.67
C PRO A 40 43.07 -2.92 27.66
N SER A 41 42.56 -4.15 27.55
CA SER A 41 42.95 -5.06 26.47
C SER A 41 42.74 -4.30 25.17
N GLY A 42 43.83 -4.08 24.43
CA GLY A 42 43.87 -3.28 23.20
C GLY A 42 43.12 -3.88 22.01
N ASP A 43 42.00 -4.57 22.26
CA ASP A 43 41.06 -5.01 21.24
C ASP A 43 39.84 -4.07 21.27
N PRO A 44 39.71 -3.14 20.30
CA PRO A 44 38.70 -2.09 20.33
C PRO A 44 37.26 -2.58 20.24
N LEU A 45 37.02 -3.87 19.97
CA LEU A 45 35.71 -4.48 19.76
C LEU A 45 35.49 -5.78 20.57
N ALA A 46 36.08 -5.89 21.77
CA ALA A 46 35.76 -6.99 22.68
C ALA A 46 34.29 -6.91 23.15
N ALA A 47 33.61 -8.06 23.21
CA ALA A 47 32.25 -8.13 23.73
C ALA A 47 32.21 -7.86 25.24
N PHE A 48 31.23 -7.08 25.70
CA PHE A 48 31.06 -6.79 27.12
C PHE A 48 30.40 -7.94 27.87
N GLU A 49 30.89 -8.21 29.09
CA GLU A 49 30.28 -9.13 30.04
C GLU A 49 29.49 -8.37 31.11
N ARG A 50 28.32 -8.88 31.50
CA ARG A 50 27.46 -8.29 32.54
C ARG A 50 27.12 -9.29 33.64
N ASN A 51 26.86 -8.80 34.84
CA ASN A 51 26.53 -9.65 35.97
C ASN A 51 25.09 -10.20 35.83
N ALA A 52 24.95 -11.51 35.62
CA ALA A 52 23.63 -12.15 35.59
C ALA A 52 23.04 -12.26 37.02
N PHE A 53 21.95 -11.55 37.31
CA PHE A 53 21.22 -11.64 38.58
C PHE A 53 20.30 -12.87 38.61
N TYR A 54 20.35 -13.65 39.69
CA TYR A 54 19.44 -14.77 39.93
C TYR A 54 19.12 -14.91 41.42
N PRO A 55 17.96 -15.50 41.78
CA PRO A 55 17.55 -15.62 43.17
C PRO A 55 18.62 -16.31 44.03
N ARG A 56 18.94 -15.70 45.17
CA ARG A 56 19.96 -16.16 46.13
C ARG A 56 21.40 -16.14 45.59
N LYS A 57 21.68 -15.45 44.48
CA LYS A 57 23.05 -15.15 44.09
C LYS A 57 23.75 -14.38 45.22
N ARG A 58 24.88 -14.91 45.70
CA ARG A 58 25.72 -14.19 46.67
C ARG A 58 26.47 -13.08 45.94
N MET A 59 26.15 -11.85 46.29
CA MET A 59 26.82 -10.66 45.74
C MET A 59 28.12 -10.40 46.49
N GLU A 60 29.15 -9.97 45.74
CA GLU A 60 30.51 -9.69 46.21
C GLU A 60 30.98 -8.42 45.48
N VAL A 61 32.05 -7.77 45.96
CA VAL A 61 32.61 -6.56 45.35
C VAL A 61 32.87 -6.75 43.85
N ARG A 62 33.42 -7.90 43.43
CA ARG A 62 33.67 -8.19 42.01
C ARG A 62 32.42 -8.14 41.12
N HIS A 63 31.25 -8.49 41.65
CA HIS A 63 30.00 -8.50 40.89
C HIS A 63 29.50 -7.06 40.66
N TRP A 64 29.69 -6.17 41.63
CA TRP A 64 29.37 -4.75 41.49
C TRP A 64 30.40 -4.00 40.66
N GLN A 65 31.68 -4.39 40.76
CA GLN A 65 32.72 -3.88 39.89
C GLN A 65 32.44 -4.24 38.43
N ALA A 66 32.06 -5.50 38.16
CA ALA A 66 31.68 -5.93 36.81
C ALA A 66 30.50 -5.11 36.23
N GLU A 67 29.51 -4.74 37.03
CA GLU A 67 28.42 -3.87 36.59
C GLU A 67 28.90 -2.44 36.28
N GLN A 68 29.76 -1.86 37.12
CA GLN A 68 30.36 -0.55 36.86
C GLN A 68 31.21 -0.55 35.59
N ASP A 69 32.03 -1.58 35.40
CA ASP A 69 32.90 -1.72 34.24
C ASP A 69 32.09 -1.94 32.95
N TYR A 70 31.00 -2.72 33.02
CA TYR A 70 30.06 -2.89 31.91
C TYR A 70 29.47 -1.55 31.45
N HIS A 71 28.91 -0.77 32.38
CA HIS A 71 28.28 0.52 32.05
C HIS A 71 29.29 1.54 31.54
N ARG A 72 30.45 1.65 32.20
CA ARG A 72 31.54 2.54 31.81
C ARG A 72 32.06 2.20 30.42
N GLY A 73 32.41 0.94 30.19
CA GLY A 73 32.93 0.47 28.91
C GLY A 73 31.93 0.61 27.76
N THR A 74 30.65 0.33 28.00
CA THR A 74 29.60 0.51 26.98
C THR A 74 29.42 1.98 26.63
N ARG A 75 29.42 2.88 27.63
CA ARG A 75 29.36 4.34 27.43
C ARG A 75 30.55 4.82 26.62
N GLU A 76 31.77 4.47 27.04
CA GLU A 76 33.02 4.82 26.37
C GLU A 76 33.03 4.35 24.91
N LEU A 77 32.61 3.10 24.63
CA LEU A 77 32.52 2.58 23.27
C LEU A 77 31.52 3.38 22.42
N LEU A 78 30.32 3.65 22.94
CA LEU A 78 29.29 4.39 22.22
C LEU A 78 29.74 5.82 21.94
N THR A 79 30.29 6.51 22.94
CA THR A 79 30.79 7.87 22.81
C THR A 79 31.96 7.91 21.82
N ARG A 80 32.91 6.97 21.89
CA ARG A 80 34.05 6.88 20.96
C ARG A 80 33.62 6.64 19.51
N LEU A 81 32.68 5.74 19.27
CA LEU A 81 32.23 5.38 17.90
C LEU A 81 31.21 6.37 17.33
N GLY A 82 30.30 6.88 18.15
CA GLY A 82 29.21 7.74 17.71
C GLY A 82 29.57 9.22 17.65
N THR A 83 30.41 9.70 18.58
CA THR A 83 30.70 11.12 18.77
C THR A 83 32.18 11.42 18.53
N GLY A 84 33.05 10.49 18.90
CA GLY A 84 34.49 10.63 18.74
C GLY A 84 35.20 11.35 19.88
N CYS A 85 36.45 11.76 19.64
CA CYS A 85 37.23 12.60 20.55
C CYS A 85 37.28 14.07 20.11
N GLY A 86 37.40 14.97 21.09
CA GLY A 86 37.41 16.43 20.93
C GLY A 86 36.59 17.18 21.98
N VAL A 87 36.48 18.49 21.81
CA VAL A 87 35.69 19.38 22.65
C VAL A 87 34.21 19.36 22.23
N LEU A 88 33.30 19.18 23.18
CA LEU A 88 31.85 19.24 22.97
C LEU A 88 31.31 20.68 23.08
N CYS A 89 31.72 21.41 24.13
CA CYS A 89 31.36 22.80 24.37
C CYS A 89 32.33 23.47 25.35
N GLY A 90 32.44 24.80 25.29
CA GLY A 90 33.35 25.58 26.15
C GLY A 90 34.81 25.18 25.94
N LEU A 91 35.60 25.12 27.03
CA LEU A 91 37.03 24.77 27.02
C LEU A 91 37.88 25.69 26.13
N ASP A 92 37.48 26.95 26.03
CA ASP A 92 38.24 27.98 25.34
C ASP A 92 39.44 28.40 26.21
N VAL A 93 40.55 28.74 25.55
CA VAL A 93 41.78 29.17 26.21
C VAL A 93 42.10 30.61 25.85
N TYR A 94 42.25 31.47 26.86
CA TYR A 94 42.58 32.89 26.69
C TYR A 94 43.79 33.27 27.55
N ALA A 95 44.70 34.07 27.01
CA ALA A 95 45.79 34.65 27.78
C ALA A 95 45.27 35.75 28.71
N THR A 96 45.83 35.82 29.92
CA THR A 96 45.56 36.88 30.90
C THR A 96 46.68 37.92 30.88
N GLU A 97 46.41 39.09 31.45
CA GLU A 97 47.43 40.13 31.64
C GLU A 97 48.50 39.73 32.67
N THR A 98 48.22 38.72 33.51
CA THR A 98 49.08 38.26 34.61
C THR A 98 50.11 37.21 34.19
N GLY A 99 50.15 36.83 32.90
CA GLY A 99 51.07 35.81 32.41
C GLY A 99 50.52 34.39 32.46
N THR A 100 49.26 34.20 32.87
CA THR A 100 48.59 32.89 32.90
C THR A 100 47.66 32.73 31.69
N VAL A 101 47.05 31.55 31.57
CA VAL A 101 45.93 31.33 30.65
C VAL A 101 44.71 30.86 31.42
N VAL A 102 43.53 31.34 31.04
CA VAL A 102 42.24 30.88 31.54
C VAL A 102 41.71 29.81 30.62
N LEU A 103 41.42 28.63 31.18
CA LEU A 103 40.62 27.59 30.54
C LEU A 103 39.17 27.74 31.02
N THR A 104 38.23 27.98 30.11
CA THR A 104 36.82 28.15 30.46
C THR A 104 36.13 26.83 30.81
N ALA A 105 35.06 26.91 31.60
CA ALA A 105 34.19 25.78 31.88
C ALA A 105 33.64 25.15 30.59
N GLY A 106 33.52 23.83 30.57
CA GLY A 106 33.09 23.10 29.38
C GLY A 106 33.22 21.59 29.51
N ALA A 107 33.04 20.91 28.38
CA ALA A 107 33.11 19.45 28.32
C ALA A 107 33.77 18.97 27.03
N GLY A 108 34.41 17.81 27.10
CA GLY A 108 35.02 17.13 25.95
C GLY A 108 35.03 15.61 26.12
N VAL A 109 35.44 14.91 25.06
CA VAL A 109 35.61 13.46 25.02
C VAL A 109 37.04 13.14 24.59
N ASP A 110 37.73 12.28 25.34
CA ASP A 110 39.09 11.85 24.97
C ASP A 110 39.12 10.72 23.93
N GLY A 111 40.32 10.26 23.54
CA GLY A 111 40.48 9.19 22.54
C GLY A 111 39.97 7.81 22.98
N ARG A 112 39.71 7.62 24.28
CA ARG A 112 39.11 6.39 24.83
C ARG A 112 37.58 6.44 24.87
N GLY A 113 36.99 7.63 24.68
CA GLY A 113 35.54 7.84 24.77
C GLY A 113 35.07 8.32 26.14
N ARG A 114 35.97 8.73 27.03
CA ARG A 114 35.62 9.22 28.37
C ARG A 114 35.22 10.68 28.30
N GLU A 115 34.09 11.01 28.93
CA GLU A 115 33.65 12.39 29.08
C GLU A 115 34.46 13.10 30.17
N ILE A 116 34.98 14.29 29.85
CA ILE A 116 35.71 15.15 30.79
C ILE A 116 34.93 16.46 30.95
N VAL A 117 34.61 16.82 32.20
CA VAL A 117 33.89 18.05 32.55
C VAL A 117 34.78 18.97 33.36
N VAL A 118 34.93 20.20 32.88
CA VAL A 118 35.53 21.32 33.61
C VAL A 118 34.39 22.21 34.10
N PRO A 119 34.04 22.16 35.40
CA PRO A 119 32.80 22.76 35.90
C PRO A 119 32.88 24.29 36.07
N VAL A 120 34.09 24.85 36.16
CA VAL A 120 34.36 26.27 36.37
C VAL A 120 35.61 26.68 35.61
N ASP A 121 35.74 27.97 35.32
CA ASP A 121 36.95 28.52 34.72
C ASP A 121 38.14 28.32 35.67
N ILE A 122 39.29 27.94 35.11
CA ILE A 122 40.53 27.75 35.89
C ILE A 122 41.69 28.50 35.24
N GLU A 123 42.57 29.04 36.08
CA GLU A 123 43.84 29.61 35.64
C GLU A 123 44.92 28.53 35.62
N VAL A 124 45.70 28.53 34.54
CA VAL A 124 46.81 27.61 34.31
C VAL A 124 48.05 28.44 34.00
N ASP A 125 49.17 28.10 34.63
CA ASP A 125 50.47 28.63 34.26
C ASP A 125 51.01 27.84 33.04
N PRO A 126 51.06 28.44 31.83
CA PRO A 126 51.53 27.74 30.65
C PRO A 126 53.06 27.52 30.68
N SER A 127 53.81 28.27 31.50
CA SER A 127 55.27 28.17 31.55
C SER A 127 55.75 26.93 32.32
N GLN A 128 54.93 26.36 33.20
CA GLN A 128 55.30 25.21 34.02
C GLN A 128 54.77 23.90 33.40
N PRO A 129 55.64 23.04 32.83
CA PRO A 129 55.19 21.74 32.34
C PRO A 129 54.63 20.89 33.48
N THR A 130 53.68 20.01 33.16
CA THR A 130 53.01 19.16 34.14
C THR A 130 52.96 17.69 33.72
N ASP A 131 52.90 16.80 34.70
CA ASP A 131 52.71 15.37 34.49
C ASP A 131 51.25 15.06 34.06
N GLY A 132 50.96 13.79 33.78
CA GLY A 132 49.59 13.34 33.48
C GLY A 132 48.59 13.54 34.64
N CYS A 133 49.08 13.86 35.82
CA CYS A 133 48.32 14.26 36.99
C CYS A 133 48.28 15.79 37.19
N GLY A 134 48.63 16.59 36.18
CA GLY A 134 48.60 18.04 36.25
C GLY A 134 49.49 18.63 37.35
N ARG A 135 50.44 17.85 37.87
CA ARG A 135 51.41 18.32 38.87
C ARG A 135 52.62 18.88 38.14
N PRO A 136 53.25 19.95 38.65
CA PRO A 136 54.47 20.50 38.08
C PRO A 136 55.54 19.41 37.88
N GLN A 137 56.07 19.31 36.67
CA GLN A 137 57.12 18.37 36.29
C GLN A 137 58.14 19.06 35.38
N GLY A 138 59.41 19.04 35.78
CA GLY A 138 60.49 19.64 34.99
C GLY A 138 60.68 21.14 35.24
N GLU A 139 61.63 21.72 34.51
CA GLU A 139 61.97 23.15 34.60
C GLU A 139 60.95 24.01 33.84
N PRO A 140 60.64 25.23 34.33
CA PRO A 140 59.81 26.19 33.61
C PRO A 140 60.37 26.53 32.22
N VAL A 141 59.49 26.70 31.26
CA VAL A 141 59.78 27.07 29.88
C VAL A 141 59.67 28.58 29.74
N ALA A 142 60.79 29.23 29.47
CA ALA A 142 60.82 30.68 29.27
C ALA A 142 60.54 31.11 27.82
N GLU A 143 60.82 30.27 26.83
CA GLU A 143 60.62 30.62 25.41
C GLU A 143 60.21 29.39 24.59
N GLY A 144 59.31 29.62 23.63
CA GLY A 144 58.85 28.62 22.66
C GLY A 144 57.44 28.10 22.91
N PRO A 145 56.97 27.18 22.05
CA PRO A 145 55.61 26.68 22.11
C PRO A 145 55.42 25.65 23.22
N VAL A 146 54.28 25.75 23.91
CA VAL A 146 53.78 24.73 24.83
C VAL A 146 52.36 24.34 24.45
N THR A 147 52.00 23.07 24.63
CA THR A 147 50.66 22.55 24.37
C THR A 147 49.92 22.33 25.68
N LEU A 148 48.69 22.86 25.75
CA LEU A 148 47.73 22.56 26.81
C LEU A 148 46.80 21.44 26.37
N SER A 149 46.72 20.39 27.18
CA SER A 149 45.82 19.26 26.97
C SER A 149 44.98 18.97 28.21
N LEU A 150 43.74 18.54 28.01
CA LEU A 150 42.81 18.14 29.06
C LEU A 150 42.77 16.61 29.19
N CYS A 151 43.12 16.08 30.35
CA CYS A 151 43.19 14.64 30.59
C CYS A 151 42.12 14.20 31.61
N TYR A 152 41.48 13.06 31.36
CA TYR A 152 40.54 12.45 32.30
C TYR A 152 41.26 11.92 33.54
N ARG A 153 40.66 12.08 34.73
CA ARG A 153 41.15 11.47 35.96
C ARG A 153 40.01 11.01 36.86
N GLU A 154 40.23 9.93 37.59
CA GLU A 154 39.41 9.57 38.75
C GLU A 154 40.13 9.94 40.06
N CYS A 155 39.42 10.61 40.96
CA CYS A 155 39.91 10.95 42.30
C CYS A 155 39.03 10.26 43.34
N GLY A 156 39.64 9.51 44.26
CA GLY A 156 38.91 9.00 45.42
C GLY A 156 38.46 10.15 46.33
N THR A 157 37.19 10.14 46.74
CA THR A 157 36.62 11.08 47.71
C THR A 157 36.05 10.32 48.90
N ASP A 158 35.72 11.06 49.96
CA ASP A 158 35.04 10.52 51.14
C ASP A 158 35.84 9.36 51.76
N VAL A 159 37.08 9.66 52.17
CA VAL A 159 38.02 8.66 52.67
C VAL A 159 37.53 8.09 54.00
N VAL A 160 37.46 6.77 54.09
CA VAL A 160 37.06 6.02 55.28
C VAL A 160 38.25 5.21 55.78
N ALA A 161 38.47 5.26 57.09
CA ALA A 161 39.43 4.38 57.75
C ALA A 161 38.82 2.98 57.88
N LEU A 162 39.46 2.00 57.26
CA LEU A 162 39.15 0.59 57.50
C LEU A 162 39.79 0.15 58.81
N GLU A 163 39.10 -0.75 59.51
CA GLU A 163 39.69 -1.43 60.65
C GLU A 163 40.97 -2.16 60.21
N PRO A 164 42.05 -2.10 61.00
CA PRO A 164 43.31 -2.74 60.66
C PRO A 164 43.09 -4.25 60.49
N ASP A 165 43.56 -4.79 59.38
CA ASP A 165 43.63 -6.23 59.19
C ASP A 165 44.58 -6.78 60.27
N PRO A 166 44.20 -7.85 61.01
CA PRO A 166 45.08 -8.47 62.00
C PRO A 166 46.46 -8.88 61.45
N CYS A 167 46.63 -8.95 60.13
CA CYS A 167 47.91 -9.26 59.49
C CYS A 167 48.76 -8.04 59.10
N ASP A 168 48.20 -6.82 58.97
CA ASP A 168 48.91 -5.65 58.41
C ASP A 168 49.08 -4.46 59.37
N GLY A 169 48.54 -4.54 60.60
CA GLY A 169 48.90 -3.69 61.75
C GLY A 169 48.50 -2.20 61.71
N ASP A 170 48.44 -1.60 60.51
CA ASP A 170 48.14 -0.19 60.32
C ASP A 170 46.73 -0.01 59.70
N PRO A 171 45.91 0.95 60.20
CA PRO A 171 44.63 1.28 59.61
C PRO A 171 44.80 1.76 58.18
N ARG A 172 44.03 1.20 57.25
CA ARG A 172 44.06 1.57 55.83
C ARG A 172 42.96 2.58 55.54
N CYS A 173 43.35 3.74 55.01
CA CYS A 173 42.39 4.70 54.47
C CYS A 173 42.04 4.32 53.03
N VAL A 174 40.76 4.12 52.74
CA VAL A 174 40.26 3.88 51.38
C VAL A 174 39.20 4.92 51.01
N PRO A 175 39.15 5.40 49.76
CA PRO A 175 38.06 6.24 49.31
C PRO A 175 36.75 5.45 49.29
N SER A 176 35.67 6.01 49.83
CA SER A 176 34.34 5.40 49.72
C SER A 176 33.60 5.78 48.44
N MET A 177 34.05 6.85 47.77
CA MET A 177 33.46 7.35 46.53
C MET A 177 34.56 7.65 45.51
N ILE A 178 34.22 7.62 44.21
CA ILE A 178 35.10 8.02 43.11
C ILE A 178 34.46 9.22 42.42
N ARG A 179 35.22 10.32 42.31
CA ARG A 179 34.85 11.50 41.54
C ARG A 179 35.57 11.47 40.20
N GLU A 180 34.82 11.48 39.11
CA GLU A 180 35.34 11.80 37.78
C GLU A 180 35.79 13.27 37.78
N ALA A 181 37.04 13.49 37.41
CA ALA A 181 37.77 14.75 37.49
C ALA A 181 38.65 14.92 36.25
N PHE A 182 39.46 15.97 36.24
CA PHE A 182 40.33 16.29 35.11
C PHE A 182 41.72 16.74 35.56
N ALA A 183 42.65 16.75 34.62
CA ALA A 183 43.99 17.32 34.74
C ALA A 183 44.26 18.24 33.55
N VAL A 184 44.92 19.37 33.78
CA VAL A 184 45.53 20.12 32.67
C VAL A 184 46.99 19.69 32.56
N ARG A 185 47.33 19.12 31.42
CA ARG A 185 48.69 18.72 31.07
C ARG A 185 49.33 19.79 30.20
N VAL A 186 50.50 20.27 30.61
CA VAL A 186 51.31 21.23 29.86
C VAL A 186 52.55 20.51 29.36
N THR A 187 52.73 20.41 28.05
CA THR A 187 53.88 19.77 27.43
C THR A 187 54.61 20.73 26.51
N VAL A 188 55.95 20.66 26.51
CA VAL A 188 56.78 21.46 25.60
C VAL A 188 56.59 21.00 24.16
N GLY A 189 56.48 21.95 23.23
CA GLY A 189 56.31 21.71 21.80
C GLY A 189 54.90 22.02 21.31
N GLU A 190 54.77 22.03 19.98
CA GLU A 190 53.48 22.20 19.29
C GLU A 190 52.78 20.84 19.12
N CYS A 191 51.48 20.83 19.38
CA CYS A 191 50.59 19.80 18.86
C CYS A 191 50.31 20.10 17.39
N ASP A 192 50.56 19.15 16.51
CA ASP A 192 50.29 19.31 15.08
C ASP A 192 48.79 19.63 14.89
N PRO A 193 48.43 20.80 14.35
CA PRO A 193 47.03 21.11 14.06
C PRO A 193 46.49 20.06 13.09
N GLN A 194 45.20 19.70 13.23
CA GLN A 194 44.57 18.83 12.25
C GLN A 194 44.75 19.42 10.85
N ASP A 195 45.28 18.60 9.95
CA ASP A 195 45.96 19.00 8.72
C ASP A 195 45.11 19.95 7.84
N ASP A 196 45.39 21.25 7.86
CA ASP A 196 44.84 22.25 6.92
C ASP A 196 45.15 21.88 5.46
N ARG A 197 46.14 21.00 5.22
CA ARG A 197 46.42 20.44 3.90
C ARG A 197 45.29 19.54 3.41
N LEU A 198 44.44 19.00 4.29
CA LEU A 198 43.27 18.21 3.89
C LEU A 198 42.22 19.10 3.23
N CYS A 199 41.90 20.26 3.80
CA CYS A 199 41.00 21.24 3.18
C CYS A 199 41.59 21.72 1.85
N SER A 200 42.88 22.06 1.84
CA SER A 200 43.59 22.44 0.61
C SER A 200 43.64 21.30 -0.42
N ALA A 201 43.73 20.04 0.00
CA ALA A 201 43.69 18.88 -0.89
C ALA A 201 42.28 18.54 -1.36
N LEU A 202 41.23 18.82 -0.57
CA LEU A 202 39.84 18.57 -0.96
C LEU A 202 39.30 19.66 -1.89
N PHE A 203 39.77 20.90 -1.74
CA PHE A 203 39.19 22.08 -2.40
C PHE A 203 40.18 22.92 -3.22
N GLY A 204 41.49 22.82 -3.02
CA GLY A 204 42.52 23.68 -3.65
C GLY A 204 42.90 23.29 -5.08
N GLY A 205 41.94 22.87 -5.90
CA GLY A 205 42.13 22.41 -7.28
C GLY A 205 41.51 23.31 -8.36
N GLN A 206 41.32 24.60 -8.09
CA GLN A 206 41.00 25.57 -9.15
C GLN A 206 42.07 26.64 -9.16
N ASP A 207 42.97 26.55 -10.14
CA ASP A 207 43.84 27.65 -10.52
C ASP A 207 42.98 28.89 -10.78
N ASP A 208 43.16 29.90 -9.93
CA ASP A 208 42.75 31.28 -10.16
C ASP A 208 43.57 31.85 -11.32
N GLY A 209 43.24 31.40 -12.54
CA GLY A 209 43.65 32.06 -13.76
C GLY A 209 42.78 33.29 -13.97
N GLU A 210 43.30 34.45 -13.56
CA GLU A 210 42.86 35.78 -13.99
C GLU A 210 42.41 35.77 -15.47
N ARG A 211 41.09 35.75 -15.71
CA ARG A 211 40.52 36.18 -16.98
C ARG A 211 39.59 37.33 -16.70
N GLY A 212 40.16 38.53 -16.89
CA GLY A 212 39.44 39.78 -16.91
C GLY A 212 38.22 39.72 -17.82
N HIS A 213 37.12 40.24 -17.32
CA HIS A 213 35.94 40.54 -18.12
C HIS A 213 36.29 41.59 -19.17
N THR A 214 36.56 41.14 -20.40
CA THR A 214 36.40 41.96 -21.59
C THR A 214 35.35 41.33 -22.48
N ALA A 215 34.33 42.13 -22.78
CA ALA A 215 33.22 41.81 -23.65
C ALA A 215 33.66 41.64 -25.12
N ALA A 216 32.87 40.81 -25.82
CA ALA A 216 32.52 40.86 -27.25
C ALA A 216 32.92 39.67 -28.13
N ALA A 217 31.92 39.28 -28.95
CA ALA A 217 31.97 38.71 -30.30
C ALA A 217 32.14 37.19 -30.47
N GLU A 218 31.00 36.58 -30.88
CA GLU A 218 30.81 35.70 -32.04
C GLU A 218 31.94 34.80 -32.53
N GLY A 219 31.63 33.50 -32.65
CA GLY A 219 32.23 32.60 -33.64
C GLY A 219 32.88 31.34 -33.09
N GLU A 220 32.44 30.21 -33.63
CA GLU A 220 33.07 28.88 -33.64
C GLU A 220 32.75 27.91 -32.48
N GLU A 221 31.79 27.01 -32.79
CA GLU A 221 31.54 25.75 -32.10
C GLU A 221 32.78 24.84 -32.15
N SER A 222 33.61 24.92 -31.12
CA SER A 222 34.60 23.89 -30.80
C SER A 222 33.92 22.77 -30.03
N SER A 223 33.74 21.62 -30.68
CA SER A 223 33.26 20.38 -30.06
C SER A 223 34.34 19.78 -29.15
N ASP A 224 34.38 20.20 -27.90
CA ASP A 224 35.05 19.44 -26.83
C ASP A 224 34.08 19.32 -25.66
N ARG A 225 33.17 18.34 -25.78
CA ARG A 225 32.35 17.91 -24.64
C ARG A 225 33.28 17.26 -23.62
N PRO A 226 33.25 17.65 -22.34
CA PRO A 226 33.99 16.95 -21.30
C PRO A 226 33.56 15.48 -21.29
N GLN A 227 34.52 14.56 -21.37
CA GLN A 227 34.23 13.14 -21.29
C GLN A 227 33.49 12.83 -19.98
N PRO A 228 32.38 12.05 -20.01
CA PRO A 228 31.54 11.77 -18.84
C PRO A 228 32.23 10.98 -17.71
N GLY A 229 33.52 10.67 -17.81
CA GLY A 229 34.31 9.98 -16.77
C GLY A 229 35.11 10.89 -15.83
N ALA A 230 35.46 12.12 -16.23
CA ALA A 230 36.41 12.95 -15.47
C ALA A 230 35.82 13.51 -14.15
N ALA A 231 34.51 13.80 -14.13
CA ALA A 231 33.83 14.27 -12.92
C ALA A 231 33.74 13.15 -11.86
N ASP A 232 33.52 11.92 -12.30
CA ASP A 232 33.37 10.74 -11.45
C ASP A 232 34.71 10.30 -10.85
N GLU A 233 35.80 10.47 -11.59
CA GLU A 233 37.17 10.28 -11.11
C GLU A 233 37.55 11.33 -10.05
N GLY A 234 37.13 12.59 -10.21
CA GLY A 234 37.32 13.65 -9.21
C GLY A 234 36.54 13.43 -7.91
N VAL A 235 35.35 12.81 -7.98
CA VAL A 235 34.57 12.41 -6.79
C VAL A 235 35.21 11.21 -6.10
N ARG A 236 35.63 10.18 -6.86
CA ARG A 236 36.34 9.03 -6.30
C ARG A 236 37.68 9.42 -5.67
N ALA A 237 38.42 10.36 -6.26
CA ALA A 237 39.67 10.86 -5.72
C ALA A 237 39.47 11.65 -4.41
N ARG A 238 38.41 12.47 -4.33
CA ARG A 238 38.04 13.17 -3.08
C ARG A 238 37.57 12.20 -2.00
N ARG A 239 36.76 11.20 -2.37
CA ARG A 239 36.33 10.12 -1.47
C ARG A 239 37.51 9.29 -0.96
N ALA A 240 38.43 8.91 -1.83
CA ALA A 240 39.67 8.21 -1.44
C ALA A 240 40.62 9.08 -0.60
N ARG A 241 40.54 10.41 -0.68
CA ARG A 241 41.25 11.33 0.24
C ARG A 241 40.54 11.39 1.60
N LEU A 242 39.21 11.42 1.64
CA LEU A 242 38.41 11.30 2.86
C LEU A 242 38.61 9.93 3.53
N ASP A 243 38.69 8.84 2.78
CA ASP A 243 38.92 7.49 3.32
C ASP A 243 40.33 7.30 3.89
N ARG A 244 41.31 8.11 3.44
CA ARG A 244 42.65 8.20 4.05
C ARG A 244 42.67 9.02 5.34
N VAL A 245 41.65 9.85 5.57
CA VAL A 245 41.34 10.40 6.89
C VAL A 245 40.66 9.27 7.65
N ALA A 246 41.47 8.29 8.07
CA ALA A 246 40.97 7.15 8.83
C ALA A 246 40.06 7.67 9.97
N PRO A 247 38.95 6.97 10.27
CA PRO A 247 38.20 7.23 11.49
C PRO A 247 39.13 6.90 12.66
N ARG A 248 39.85 7.92 13.12
CA ARG A 248 40.66 7.95 14.34
C ARG A 248 41.40 6.63 14.60
N ASP A 249 42.58 6.49 13.99
CA ASP A 249 43.63 5.73 14.67
C ASP A 249 43.96 6.49 15.96
N CYS A 250 43.19 6.26 17.03
CA CYS A 250 43.48 6.77 18.38
C CYS A 250 44.83 6.23 18.91
N ALA A 251 45.52 5.39 18.13
CA ALA A 251 46.81 4.80 18.43
C ALA A 251 48.00 5.44 17.67
N GLY A 252 47.80 6.33 16.69
CA GLY A 252 48.89 6.74 15.80
C GLY A 252 48.91 8.22 15.41
N GLY A 253 49.88 8.98 15.93
CA GLY A 253 50.52 10.06 15.17
C GLY A 253 50.70 11.41 15.87
N CYS A 254 49.76 11.85 16.71
CA CYS A 254 49.99 12.98 17.62
C CYS A 254 50.86 12.44 18.77
N GLY A 255 51.94 13.11 19.18
CA GLY A 255 52.69 12.80 20.41
C GLY A 255 51.89 13.01 21.71
N CYS A 256 50.58 12.90 21.60
CA CYS A 256 49.53 13.13 22.55
C CYS A 256 49.04 11.72 22.85
N ASP A 257 49.47 11.16 23.98
CA ASP A 257 48.90 9.91 24.49
C ASP A 257 47.38 10.01 24.30
N GLY A 258 46.74 9.04 23.62
CA GLY A 258 45.33 9.08 23.19
C GLY A 258 44.27 9.20 24.32
N ASP A 259 44.71 9.67 25.47
CA ASP A 259 44.03 9.82 26.75
C ASP A 259 43.74 11.29 27.10
N CYS A 260 44.24 12.26 26.33
CA CYS A 260 44.01 13.70 26.56
C CYS A 260 43.54 14.45 25.29
N ILE A 261 42.78 15.52 25.50
CA ILE A 261 42.24 16.38 24.45
C ILE A 261 43.15 17.61 24.30
N PRO A 262 43.83 17.83 23.15
CA PRO A 262 44.57 19.06 22.92
C PRO A 262 43.61 20.25 22.83
N LEU A 263 43.93 21.33 23.54
CA LEU A 263 43.08 22.53 23.62
C LEU A 263 43.70 23.72 22.91
N ALA A 264 44.99 23.98 23.14
CA ALA A 264 45.68 25.10 22.54
C ALA A 264 47.20 24.90 22.56
N THR A 265 47.87 25.52 21.60
CA THR A 265 49.31 25.80 21.64
C THR A 265 49.50 27.24 22.10
N VAL A 266 50.34 27.46 23.10
CA VAL A 266 50.65 28.77 23.65
C VAL A 266 52.12 29.08 23.35
N GLU A 267 52.35 30.20 22.68
CA GLU A 267 53.70 30.68 22.40
C GLU A 267 54.19 31.55 23.56
N LEU A 268 55.27 31.11 24.22
CA LEU A 268 55.88 31.83 25.34
C LEU A 268 57.05 32.69 24.87
N ARG A 269 57.15 33.90 25.43
CA ARG A 269 58.31 34.79 25.27
C ARG A 269 58.63 35.46 26.60
N GLY A 270 59.59 34.90 27.32
CA GLY A 270 59.68 35.07 28.78
C GLY A 270 58.54 34.34 29.49
N ASP A 271 58.26 34.72 30.73
CA ASP A 271 57.22 34.10 31.57
C ASP A 271 55.78 34.52 31.19
N ALA A 272 55.55 34.98 29.95
CA ALA A 272 54.26 35.48 29.52
C ALA A 272 53.82 34.86 28.17
N PRO A 273 52.54 34.45 28.04
CA PRO A 273 51.96 33.98 26.80
C PRO A 273 51.78 35.15 25.84
N VAL A 274 52.37 35.04 24.66
CA VAL A 274 52.29 36.06 23.61
C VAL A 274 51.20 35.74 22.60
N ARG A 275 50.94 34.45 22.37
CA ARG A 275 49.94 33.99 21.41
C ARG A 275 49.32 32.69 21.90
N VAL A 276 48.00 32.60 21.81
CA VAL A 276 47.24 31.36 22.04
C VAL A 276 46.66 30.93 20.70
N ASP A 277 47.04 29.74 20.23
CA ASP A 277 46.55 29.12 19.00
C ASP A 277 45.70 27.90 19.35
N GLN A 278 44.39 28.00 19.12
CA GLN A 278 43.44 26.91 19.40
C GLN A 278 43.22 25.98 18.21
N ARG A 279 44.00 26.05 17.12
CA ARG A 279 43.79 25.18 15.94
C ARG A 279 44.02 23.69 16.20
N ALA A 280 44.78 23.36 17.24
CA ALA A 280 44.95 21.97 17.68
C ALA A 280 43.66 21.36 18.27
N ARG A 281 42.68 22.19 18.65
CA ARG A 281 41.39 21.77 19.21
C ARG A 281 40.49 21.18 18.14
N THR A 282 40.13 19.90 18.28
CA THR A 282 39.03 19.30 17.51
C THR A 282 37.69 19.59 18.18
N VAL A 283 36.77 20.27 17.48
CA VAL A 283 35.40 20.49 17.98
C VAL A 283 34.48 19.40 17.44
N ILE A 284 33.83 18.69 18.35
CA ILE A 284 32.80 17.71 18.03
C ILE A 284 31.52 18.48 17.71
N ARG A 285 31.04 18.36 16.47
CA ARG A 285 29.80 18.99 16.03
C ARG A 285 28.61 18.11 16.35
N SER A 286 27.52 18.72 16.79
CA SER A 286 26.27 17.98 17.01
C SER A 286 25.66 17.54 15.67
N ASN A 287 24.84 16.47 15.68
CA ASN A 287 24.06 16.06 14.50
C ASN A 287 23.22 17.21 13.93
N ARG A 288 22.74 18.12 14.79
CA ARG A 288 22.01 19.31 14.39
C ARG A 288 22.88 20.28 13.58
N GLU A 289 24.11 20.55 14.02
CA GLU A 289 25.04 21.41 13.28
C GLU A 289 25.47 20.75 11.97
N MET A 290 25.73 19.43 11.98
CA MET A 290 26.05 18.69 10.75
C MET A 290 24.90 18.79 9.74
N LEU A 291 23.65 18.60 10.19
CA LEU A 291 22.49 18.76 9.32
C LEU A 291 22.35 20.21 8.81
N ALA A 292 22.59 21.20 9.67
CA ALA A 292 22.57 22.60 9.26
C ALA A 292 23.64 22.91 8.18
N LEU A 293 24.84 22.33 8.30
CA LEU A 293 25.88 22.44 7.29
C LEU A 293 25.50 21.74 5.98
N ILE A 294 24.85 20.57 6.05
CA ILE A 294 24.33 19.87 4.87
C ILE A 294 23.26 20.71 4.16
N LEU A 295 22.34 21.31 4.92
CA LEU A 295 21.29 22.17 4.37
C LEU A 295 21.88 23.44 3.76
N CYS A 296 22.82 24.10 4.44
CA CYS A 296 23.51 25.28 3.91
C CYS A 296 24.33 24.94 2.65
N LEU A 297 24.96 23.77 2.60
CA LEU A 297 25.63 23.27 1.39
C LEU A 297 24.63 23.03 0.26
N ALA A 298 23.45 22.46 0.56
CA ALA A 298 22.39 22.25 -0.42
C ALA A 298 21.89 23.59 -0.99
N GLU A 299 21.60 24.57 -0.13
CA GLU A 299 21.24 25.94 -0.54
C GLU A 299 22.33 26.55 -1.42
N ARG A 300 23.60 26.39 -1.03
CA ARG A 300 24.73 26.91 -1.82
C ARG A 300 24.90 26.22 -3.16
N LEU A 301 24.64 24.91 -3.23
CA LEU A 301 24.61 24.16 -4.49
C LEU A 301 23.47 24.65 -5.39
N GLU A 302 22.29 24.90 -4.83
CA GLU A 302 21.14 25.46 -5.55
C GLU A 302 21.45 26.86 -6.11
N GLU A 303 22.10 27.73 -5.32
CA GLU A 303 22.54 29.06 -5.76
C GLU A 303 23.62 28.99 -6.85
N CYS A 304 24.65 28.16 -6.65
CA CYS A 304 25.83 28.12 -7.54
C CYS A 304 25.55 27.41 -8.87
N CYS A 305 24.74 26.36 -8.86
CA CYS A 305 24.43 25.61 -10.07
C CYS A 305 23.24 26.19 -10.84
N GLY A 306 22.50 27.14 -10.23
CA GLY A 306 21.12 27.42 -10.60
C GLY A 306 20.29 26.14 -10.51
N ARG A 307 18.96 26.22 -10.65
CA ARG A 307 18.29 25.08 -11.29
C ARG A 307 18.81 25.10 -12.74
N PRO A 308 19.53 24.07 -13.24
CA PRO A 308 19.51 23.86 -14.68
C PRO A 308 18.03 23.86 -15.06
N PRO A 309 17.61 24.46 -16.19
CA PRO A 309 16.32 24.08 -16.74
C PRO A 309 16.42 22.56 -16.90
N VAL A 310 15.77 21.82 -16.00
CA VAL A 310 15.47 20.42 -16.24
C VAL A 310 14.79 20.48 -17.60
N PRO A 311 15.34 19.86 -18.66
CA PRO A 311 14.54 19.67 -19.86
C PRO A 311 13.29 19.03 -19.32
N THR A 312 12.15 19.73 -19.36
CA THR A 312 10.87 19.22 -18.87
C THR A 312 10.58 18.01 -19.72
N ALA A 313 11.13 16.88 -19.30
CA ALA A 313 10.88 15.61 -19.92
C ALA A 313 9.38 15.44 -19.73
N ALA A 314 8.66 15.42 -20.85
CA ALA A 314 7.22 15.18 -20.81
C ALA A 314 6.99 13.85 -20.07
N ALA A 315 5.96 13.82 -19.25
CA ALA A 315 5.54 12.60 -18.58
C ALA A 315 5.26 11.51 -19.64
N PRO A 316 5.58 10.22 -19.37
CA PRO A 316 5.24 9.14 -20.29
C PRO A 316 3.73 9.11 -20.55
N LYS A 317 3.33 8.83 -21.80
CA LYS A 317 1.92 8.75 -22.23
C LYS A 317 1.60 7.39 -22.82
N ILE A 318 0.35 6.96 -22.67
CA ILE A 318 -0.19 5.79 -23.38
C ILE A 318 -0.53 6.21 -24.81
N VAL A 319 0.12 5.61 -25.79
CA VAL A 319 -0.03 5.95 -27.22
C VAL A 319 -0.79 4.90 -28.02
N GLY A 320 -1.13 3.78 -27.39
CA GLY A 320 -1.94 2.73 -28.00
C GLY A 320 -2.32 1.68 -26.98
N MET A 321 -3.43 0.99 -27.21
CA MET A 321 -3.85 -0.13 -26.39
C MET A 321 -4.65 -1.12 -27.24
N PHE A 322 -4.57 -2.40 -26.89
CA PHE A 322 -5.33 -3.47 -27.49
C PHE A 322 -5.98 -4.34 -26.40
N PRO A 323 -7.25 -4.78 -26.58
CA PRO A 323 -8.17 -4.29 -27.60
C PRO A 323 -8.55 -2.84 -27.30
N TRP A 324 -8.72 -2.04 -28.35
CA TRP A 324 -9.27 -0.69 -28.24
C TRP A 324 -10.80 -0.77 -28.35
N PRO A 325 -11.58 0.08 -27.67
CA PRO A 325 -13.02 0.16 -27.90
C PRO A 325 -13.29 0.45 -29.38
N SER A 326 -13.79 -0.54 -30.12
CA SER A 326 -14.18 -0.42 -31.52
C SER A 326 -15.66 -0.05 -31.64
N ALA A 327 -16.06 0.37 -32.84
CA ALA A 327 -17.47 0.58 -33.16
C ALA A 327 -18.26 -0.74 -33.23
N ASP A 328 -17.58 -1.87 -33.46
CA ASP A 328 -18.19 -3.20 -33.49
C ASP A 328 -17.74 -4.03 -32.27
N PRO A 329 -18.62 -4.24 -31.29
CA PRO A 329 -18.37 -5.10 -30.13
C PRO A 329 -17.95 -6.54 -30.48
N ALA A 330 -18.38 -7.06 -31.62
CA ALA A 330 -18.05 -8.41 -32.05
C ALA A 330 -16.54 -8.57 -32.31
N ASP A 331 -15.88 -7.52 -32.81
CA ASP A 331 -14.44 -7.51 -33.05
C ASP A 331 -13.66 -7.63 -31.73
N VAL A 332 -14.11 -6.94 -30.68
CA VAL A 332 -13.49 -7.00 -29.35
C VAL A 332 -13.66 -8.39 -28.73
N VAL A 333 -14.85 -8.97 -28.87
CA VAL A 333 -15.14 -10.33 -28.40
C VAL A 333 -14.28 -11.35 -29.13
N ALA A 334 -14.18 -11.26 -30.46
CA ALA A 334 -13.35 -12.15 -31.27
C ALA A 334 -11.87 -12.02 -30.89
N ALA A 335 -11.37 -10.79 -30.78
CA ALA A 335 -10.00 -10.48 -30.37
C ALA A 335 -9.61 -11.12 -29.03
N LEU A 336 -10.46 -10.98 -28.01
CA LEU A 336 -10.23 -11.52 -26.68
C LEU A 336 -10.44 -13.03 -26.59
N ARG A 337 -11.31 -13.59 -27.43
CA ARG A 337 -11.55 -15.03 -27.51
C ARG A 337 -10.35 -15.76 -28.13
N ASP A 338 -9.80 -15.22 -29.20
CA ASP A 338 -8.70 -15.84 -29.95
C ASP A 338 -7.37 -15.72 -29.20
N ASP A 339 -7.14 -14.59 -28.53
CA ASP A 339 -5.99 -14.40 -27.65
C ASP A 339 -6.35 -13.41 -26.52
N PRO A 340 -6.57 -13.90 -25.29
CA PRO A 340 -7.00 -13.08 -24.16
C PRO A 340 -5.82 -12.26 -23.62
N VAL A 341 -5.38 -11.27 -24.39
CA VAL A 341 -4.22 -10.42 -24.11
C VAL A 341 -4.63 -8.96 -24.16
N VAL A 342 -4.13 -8.18 -23.20
CA VAL A 342 -4.16 -6.72 -23.20
C VAL A 342 -2.75 -6.22 -23.54
N GLU A 343 -2.62 -5.38 -24.55
CA GLU A 343 -1.36 -4.70 -24.87
C GLU A 343 -1.50 -3.19 -24.60
N ILE A 344 -0.48 -2.56 -24.02
CA ILE A 344 -0.41 -1.11 -23.79
C ILE A 344 0.92 -0.60 -24.33
N ALA A 345 0.87 0.38 -25.24
CA ALA A 345 2.03 1.04 -25.82
C ALA A 345 2.28 2.37 -25.12
N PHE A 346 3.52 2.60 -24.71
CA PHE A 346 4.02 3.84 -24.12
C PHE A 346 4.94 4.56 -25.10
N ASP A 347 4.95 5.90 -25.08
CA ASP A 347 5.79 6.72 -25.96
C ASP A 347 7.29 6.69 -25.61
N ARG A 348 7.65 6.15 -24.46
CA ARG A 348 9.04 6.01 -23.97
C ARG A 348 9.23 4.76 -23.11
N PRO A 349 10.47 4.42 -22.70
CA PRO A 349 10.72 3.24 -21.88
C PRO A 349 10.16 3.43 -20.47
N MET A 350 9.52 2.39 -19.94
CA MET A 350 9.00 2.33 -18.56
C MET A 350 9.92 1.48 -17.67
N ASP A 351 9.82 1.63 -16.36
CA ASP A 351 10.56 0.81 -15.39
C ASP A 351 10.12 -0.66 -15.55
N ALA A 352 11.09 -1.54 -15.80
CA ALA A 352 10.82 -2.95 -16.06
C ALA A 352 10.24 -3.67 -14.83
N THR A 353 10.52 -3.19 -13.62
CA THR A 353 9.97 -3.73 -12.37
C THR A 353 8.49 -3.42 -12.27
N ASP A 354 8.11 -2.16 -12.55
CA ASP A 354 6.72 -1.72 -12.51
C ASP A 354 5.89 -2.45 -13.58
N LEU A 355 6.45 -2.66 -14.78
CA LEU A 355 5.82 -3.47 -15.84
C LEU A 355 5.67 -4.96 -15.47
N ALA A 356 6.56 -5.50 -14.64
CA ALA A 356 6.47 -6.89 -14.19
C ALA A 356 5.38 -7.11 -13.13
N THR A 357 4.91 -6.04 -12.47
CA THR A 357 3.90 -6.08 -11.40
C THR A 357 2.72 -5.15 -11.71
N PRO A 358 1.85 -5.51 -12.68
CA PRO A 358 0.79 -4.63 -13.18
C PRO A 358 -0.30 -4.33 -12.15
N ASP A 359 -0.56 -5.22 -11.18
CA ASP A 359 -1.74 -5.16 -10.30
C ASP A 359 -1.86 -3.86 -9.46
N GLY A 360 -0.76 -3.13 -9.28
CA GLY A 360 -0.76 -1.85 -8.56
C GLY A 360 -1.30 -0.67 -9.39
N TRP A 361 -1.16 -0.72 -10.71
CA TRP A 361 -1.42 0.41 -11.61
C TRP A 361 -2.32 0.07 -12.80
N LEU A 362 -2.47 -1.20 -13.16
CA LEU A 362 -3.34 -1.69 -14.22
C LEU A 362 -4.37 -2.66 -13.63
N GLY A 363 -5.62 -2.53 -14.07
CA GLY A 363 -6.67 -3.46 -13.71
C GLY A 363 -7.66 -3.70 -14.85
N LEU A 364 -8.26 -4.87 -14.81
CA LEU A 364 -9.27 -5.33 -15.75
C LEU A 364 -10.44 -5.93 -14.98
N TRP A 365 -11.62 -5.35 -15.14
CA TRP A 365 -12.84 -5.79 -14.45
C TRP A 365 -13.90 -6.26 -15.43
N MET A 366 -14.44 -7.44 -15.16
CA MET A 366 -15.65 -7.93 -15.82
C MET A 366 -16.84 -7.51 -14.98
N LEU A 367 -17.74 -6.73 -15.56
CA LEU A 367 -18.99 -6.31 -14.95
C LEU A 367 -20.11 -7.21 -15.46
N GLY A 368 -20.70 -7.98 -14.55
CA GLY A 368 -21.96 -8.72 -14.75
C GLY A 368 -23.08 -8.06 -13.97
N GLY A 369 -24.34 -8.38 -14.29
CA GLY A 369 -25.56 -7.71 -13.83
C GLY A 369 -25.56 -7.01 -12.45
N ARG A 370 -25.01 -7.66 -11.41
CA ARG A 370 -24.89 -7.08 -10.06
C ARG A 370 -23.52 -7.30 -9.41
N GLU A 371 -22.53 -7.79 -10.15
CA GLU A 371 -21.23 -8.20 -9.62
C GLU A 371 -20.11 -7.73 -10.55
N ALA A 372 -19.00 -7.29 -9.97
CA ALA A 372 -17.75 -7.03 -10.68
C ALA A 372 -16.69 -8.04 -10.25
N PHE A 373 -15.92 -8.56 -11.19
CA PHE A 373 -14.81 -9.46 -10.96
C PHE A 373 -13.52 -8.86 -11.51
N ARG A 374 -12.43 -8.88 -10.73
CA ARG A 374 -11.13 -8.36 -11.18
C ARG A 374 -10.23 -9.49 -11.68
N ALA A 375 -9.84 -9.43 -12.96
CA ALA A 375 -8.99 -10.43 -13.58
C ALA A 375 -7.51 -10.30 -13.17
N ARG A 376 -6.78 -11.42 -13.24
CA ARG A 376 -5.34 -11.47 -13.04
C ARG A 376 -4.62 -11.20 -14.36
N LEU A 377 -3.59 -10.37 -14.32
CA LEU A 377 -2.80 -9.98 -15.48
C LEU A 377 -1.39 -10.54 -15.36
N VAL A 378 -1.00 -11.41 -16.30
CA VAL A 378 0.32 -12.05 -16.30
C VAL A 378 1.14 -11.52 -17.47
N PRO A 379 2.33 -10.93 -17.24
CA PRO A 379 3.20 -10.46 -18.31
C PRO A 379 3.46 -11.56 -19.36
N THR A 380 3.39 -11.21 -20.64
CA THR A 380 3.60 -12.14 -21.75
C THR A 380 4.47 -11.50 -22.83
N ALA A 381 5.19 -12.33 -23.59
CA ALA A 381 5.98 -11.89 -24.74
C ALA A 381 5.16 -11.79 -26.04
N LEU A 382 3.86 -12.09 -25.98
CA LEU A 382 2.94 -11.91 -27.11
C LEU A 382 2.69 -10.40 -27.29
N VAL A 383 3.46 -9.79 -28.18
CA VAL A 383 3.33 -8.39 -28.59
C VAL A 383 3.18 -8.32 -30.10
N GLY A 384 2.48 -7.32 -30.60
CA GLY A 384 2.44 -7.02 -32.03
C GLY A 384 1.11 -6.47 -32.54
N ARG A 385 0.11 -6.29 -31.67
CA ARG A 385 -1.19 -5.71 -32.04
C ARG A 385 -1.20 -4.19 -31.92
N VAL A 386 -0.35 -3.63 -31.07
CA VAL A 386 -0.04 -2.19 -31.03
C VAL A 386 1.44 -1.93 -31.22
N SER A 387 1.77 -0.76 -31.77
CA SER A 387 3.14 -0.29 -31.95
C SER A 387 3.42 0.91 -31.07
N ALA A 388 4.57 0.91 -30.40
CA ALA A 388 5.11 2.10 -29.75
C ALA A 388 5.96 2.93 -30.74
N PRO A 389 6.03 4.26 -30.59
CA PRO A 389 6.92 5.11 -31.37
C PRO A 389 8.40 4.78 -31.08
N ALA A 390 9.32 5.35 -31.85
CA ALA A 390 10.75 5.12 -31.65
C ALA A 390 11.19 5.53 -30.23
N GLY A 391 11.76 4.59 -29.48
CA GLY A 391 12.13 4.78 -28.08
C GLY A 391 11.03 4.41 -27.08
N GLY A 392 9.81 4.14 -27.52
CA GLY A 392 8.72 3.64 -26.69
C GLY A 392 8.81 2.14 -26.39
N VAL A 393 7.92 1.65 -25.52
CA VAL A 393 7.81 0.23 -25.14
C VAL A 393 6.36 -0.23 -25.21
N VAL A 394 6.14 -1.49 -25.59
CA VAL A 394 4.84 -2.16 -25.50
C VAL A 394 4.90 -3.18 -24.37
N ALA A 395 3.95 -3.11 -23.46
CA ALA A 395 3.75 -4.11 -22.42
C ALA A 395 2.51 -4.94 -22.74
N ALA A 396 2.62 -6.27 -22.67
CA ALA A 396 1.52 -7.19 -22.94
C ALA A 396 1.25 -8.08 -21.72
N TYR A 397 -0.03 -8.28 -21.44
CA TYR A 397 -0.50 -9.06 -20.31
C TYR A 397 -1.56 -10.05 -20.76
N ARG A 398 -1.32 -11.33 -20.50
CA ARG A 398 -2.34 -12.37 -20.64
C ARG A 398 -3.34 -12.23 -19.50
N ILE A 399 -4.62 -12.29 -19.85
CA ILE A 399 -5.74 -12.27 -18.93
C ILE A 399 -5.92 -13.70 -18.39
N GLU A 400 -5.61 -13.90 -17.12
CA GLU A 400 -5.89 -15.13 -16.41
C GLU A 400 -7.11 -14.98 -15.53
N VAL A 401 -8.04 -15.91 -15.69
CA VAL A 401 -9.26 -15.95 -14.90
C VAL A 401 -9.20 -17.19 -14.02
N GLU A 402 -8.42 -17.10 -12.94
CA GLU A 402 -8.17 -18.21 -12.04
C GLU A 402 -9.46 -18.70 -11.35
N GLY A 403 -9.54 -20.02 -11.19
CA GLY A 403 -10.62 -20.70 -10.48
C GLY A 403 -11.80 -21.13 -11.37
N PRO A 404 -12.52 -22.20 -10.96
CA PRO A 404 -13.66 -22.74 -11.71
C PRO A 404 -14.83 -21.77 -11.84
N ARG A 405 -14.85 -20.68 -11.04
CA ARG A 405 -15.85 -19.60 -11.13
C ARG A 405 -15.41 -18.51 -12.10
N GLY A 406 -14.13 -18.12 -12.10
CA GLY A 406 -13.55 -17.15 -13.03
C GLY A 406 -13.62 -17.61 -14.48
N SER A 407 -13.11 -18.80 -14.79
CA SER A 407 -13.26 -19.39 -16.13
C SER A 407 -14.74 -19.54 -16.53
N ARG A 408 -15.65 -19.88 -15.60
CA ARG A 408 -17.08 -19.90 -15.90
C ARG A 408 -17.69 -18.51 -16.08
N ALA A 409 -17.13 -17.46 -15.48
CA ALA A 409 -17.60 -16.08 -15.61
C ALA A 409 -17.13 -15.50 -16.94
N LEU A 410 -15.85 -15.63 -17.29
CA LEU A 410 -15.34 -15.24 -18.62
C LEU A 410 -16.01 -16.08 -19.71
N SER A 411 -16.08 -17.40 -19.56
CA SER A 411 -16.81 -18.23 -20.51
C SER A 411 -18.33 -18.04 -20.46
N ARG A 412 -18.94 -17.40 -19.44
CA ARG A 412 -20.38 -17.03 -19.47
C ARG A 412 -20.59 -15.65 -20.07
N ALA A 413 -19.70 -14.70 -19.82
CA ALA A 413 -19.68 -13.41 -20.49
C ALA A 413 -19.38 -13.57 -21.99
N MET A 414 -18.53 -14.55 -22.36
CA MET A 414 -18.21 -14.88 -23.75
C MET A 414 -19.15 -15.91 -24.39
N ARG A 415 -19.92 -16.69 -23.60
CA ARG A 415 -20.98 -17.55 -24.15
C ARG A 415 -22.24 -16.72 -24.29
N THR A 416 -22.75 -16.64 -25.51
CA THR A 416 -24.05 -16.08 -25.87
C THR A 416 -25.21 -16.96 -25.37
N ASP A 417 -25.17 -17.40 -24.12
CA ASP A 417 -26.20 -18.26 -23.55
C ASP A 417 -27.47 -17.42 -23.31
N ARG A 418 -28.60 -17.91 -23.81
CA ARG A 418 -29.89 -17.20 -23.84
C ARG A 418 -30.29 -16.78 -22.42
N GLY A 419 -30.20 -15.48 -22.11
CA GLY A 419 -30.80 -14.88 -20.90
C GLY A 419 -29.86 -14.11 -19.96
N ALA A 420 -28.55 -14.05 -20.19
CA ALA A 420 -27.65 -13.26 -19.34
C ALA A 420 -27.60 -11.77 -19.75
N GLN A 421 -27.73 -10.89 -18.76
CA GLN A 421 -27.65 -9.43 -18.87
C GLN A 421 -26.32 -8.95 -19.48
N SER A 422 -26.33 -7.80 -20.17
CA SER A 422 -25.17 -7.18 -20.83
C SER A 422 -23.91 -7.24 -19.97
N ALA A 423 -22.84 -7.83 -20.50
CA ALA A 423 -21.54 -7.86 -19.86
C ALA A 423 -20.66 -6.72 -20.42
N ALA A 424 -19.92 -6.06 -19.55
CA ALA A 424 -18.96 -5.02 -19.93
C ALA A 424 -17.59 -5.34 -19.34
N LEU A 425 -16.53 -5.09 -20.10
CA LEU A 425 -15.16 -5.24 -19.63
C LEU A 425 -14.54 -3.85 -19.48
N VAL A 426 -14.15 -3.48 -18.26
CA VAL A 426 -13.56 -2.17 -17.96
C VAL A 426 -12.06 -2.33 -17.76
N VAL A 427 -11.27 -1.59 -18.53
CA VAL A 427 -9.81 -1.50 -18.37
C VAL A 427 -9.52 -0.17 -17.67
N MET A 428 -8.72 -0.19 -16.59
CA MET A 428 -8.30 1.04 -15.92
C MET A 428 -6.79 1.05 -15.68
N VAL A 429 -6.17 2.20 -15.92
CA VAL A 429 -4.80 2.50 -15.53
C VAL A 429 -4.82 3.64 -14.53
N ARG A 430 -4.09 3.51 -13.43
CA ARG A 430 -3.97 4.55 -12.41
C ARG A 430 -2.51 4.85 -12.14
N SER A 431 -2.20 6.13 -12.13
CA SER A 431 -0.90 6.68 -11.80
C SER A 431 -1.06 7.70 -10.68
N ASP A 432 -0.27 7.59 -9.62
CA ASP A 432 -0.25 8.57 -8.53
C ASP A 432 1.07 9.35 -8.51
N ALA A 433 1.09 10.48 -7.79
CA ALA A 433 2.27 11.34 -7.66
C ALA A 433 3.50 10.64 -7.05
N THR A 434 3.33 9.48 -6.40
CA THR A 434 4.43 8.67 -5.85
C THR A 434 4.91 7.55 -6.79
N GLY A 435 4.21 7.34 -7.91
CA GLY A 435 4.58 6.55 -9.08
C GLY A 435 4.51 5.03 -8.87
N VAL A 436 3.34 4.43 -9.02
CA VAL A 436 3.23 2.95 -9.11
C VAL A 436 3.74 2.43 -10.47
N ILE A 437 3.73 3.28 -11.51
CA ILE A 437 4.31 3.02 -12.83
C ILE A 437 5.08 4.24 -13.31
N ARG A 438 6.38 4.08 -13.60
CA ARG A 438 7.29 5.18 -13.92
C ARG A 438 8.08 4.97 -15.21
N ALA A 439 8.59 6.06 -15.78
CA ALA A 439 9.59 6.00 -16.83
C ALA A 439 10.86 5.28 -16.34
N GLY A 440 11.47 4.46 -17.20
CA GLY A 440 12.74 3.77 -16.93
C GLY A 440 13.97 4.66 -17.10
N ALA A 441 13.79 5.89 -17.58
CA ALA A 441 14.85 6.89 -17.72
C ALA A 441 15.23 7.52 -16.35
N ALA A 442 16.30 8.30 -16.33
CA ALA A 442 16.81 8.94 -15.10
C ALA A 442 15.80 9.90 -14.44
N ASP A 443 14.77 10.33 -15.16
CA ASP A 443 13.74 11.26 -14.67
C ASP A 443 12.69 10.59 -13.77
N ARG A 444 12.48 9.26 -13.90
CA ARG A 444 11.51 8.46 -13.11
C ARG A 444 10.11 9.09 -13.00
N LEU A 445 9.69 9.84 -14.02
CA LEU A 445 8.39 10.52 -14.04
C LEU A 445 7.26 9.49 -14.02
N ALA A 446 6.20 9.79 -13.28
CA ALA A 446 4.98 8.98 -13.25
C ALA A 446 4.22 9.10 -14.59
N LEU A 447 3.46 8.06 -14.92
CA LEU A 447 2.62 8.01 -16.12
C LEU A 447 1.56 9.11 -16.10
N ASP A 448 1.43 9.83 -17.20
CA ASP A 448 0.34 10.75 -17.50
C ASP A 448 -0.80 9.93 -18.14
N ALA A 449 -1.64 9.39 -17.27
CA ALA A 449 -2.64 8.38 -17.62
C ALA A 449 -4.01 8.99 -17.96
N ASP A 450 -4.19 10.30 -17.82
CA ASP A 450 -5.52 10.91 -17.85
C ASP A 450 -6.25 10.67 -19.19
N LEU A 451 -7.27 9.81 -19.14
CA LEU A 451 -8.08 9.42 -20.29
C LEU A 451 -9.43 8.85 -19.83
N ALA A 452 -10.46 9.68 -19.83
CA ALA A 452 -11.80 9.32 -19.36
C ALA A 452 -12.68 8.76 -20.50
N GLY A 453 -12.71 7.45 -20.67
CA GLY A 453 -13.52 6.74 -21.68
C GLY A 453 -14.82 6.11 -21.17
N THR A 454 -15.19 6.32 -19.90
CA THR A 454 -16.45 5.83 -19.30
C THR A 454 -17.14 6.93 -18.51
N LYS A 455 -18.40 6.71 -18.10
CA LYS A 455 -19.15 7.62 -17.22
C LYS A 455 -19.03 7.24 -15.72
N LEU A 456 -18.05 6.43 -15.35
CA LEU A 456 -17.81 6.04 -13.95
C LEU A 456 -17.30 7.23 -13.13
N ASP A 457 -18.02 7.57 -12.07
CA ASP A 457 -17.56 8.54 -11.08
C ASP A 457 -16.44 8.00 -10.18
N ASP A 458 -15.79 8.90 -9.44
CA ASP A 458 -14.63 8.58 -8.60
C ASP A 458 -14.93 7.51 -7.56
N ALA A 459 -16.14 7.51 -7.00
CA ALA A 459 -16.56 6.54 -6.00
C ALA A 459 -16.66 5.13 -6.58
N ARG A 460 -17.20 4.99 -7.80
CA ARG A 460 -17.30 3.71 -8.50
C ARG A 460 -15.95 3.21 -8.98
N ARG A 461 -15.08 4.10 -9.46
CA ARG A 461 -13.69 3.76 -9.81
C ARG A 461 -12.92 3.26 -8.58
N ALA A 462 -13.05 3.95 -7.44
CA ALA A 462 -12.47 3.51 -6.18
C ALA A 462 -13.04 2.15 -5.72
N ALA A 463 -14.34 1.91 -5.91
CA ALA A 463 -14.96 0.63 -5.58
C ALA A 463 -14.41 -0.53 -6.43
N LEU A 464 -14.15 -0.32 -7.73
CA LEU A 464 -13.50 -1.32 -8.58
C LEU A 464 -12.06 -1.60 -8.13
N TRP A 465 -11.27 -0.55 -7.84
CA TRP A 465 -9.91 -0.71 -7.32
C TRP A 465 -9.82 -1.41 -5.96
N ALA A 466 -10.88 -1.36 -5.15
CA ALA A 466 -10.97 -2.07 -3.88
C ALA A 466 -11.16 -3.59 -4.04
N ILE A 467 -11.55 -4.08 -5.23
CA ILE A 467 -11.66 -5.51 -5.52
C ILE A 467 -10.24 -6.08 -5.70
N HIS A 468 -9.89 -7.08 -4.91
CA HIS A 468 -8.62 -7.78 -5.04
C HIS A 468 -8.58 -8.64 -6.31
N VAL A 469 -7.38 -8.88 -6.83
CA VAL A 469 -7.18 -9.71 -8.03
C VAL A 469 -7.70 -11.13 -7.78
N GLY A 470 -8.58 -11.61 -8.66
CA GLY A 470 -9.23 -12.91 -8.54
C GLY A 470 -10.51 -12.93 -7.68
N ASP A 471 -10.85 -11.82 -7.03
CA ASP A 471 -12.07 -11.70 -6.23
C ASP A 471 -13.23 -11.08 -7.03
N GLN A 472 -14.44 -11.23 -6.46
CA GLN A 472 -15.67 -10.61 -6.94
C GLN A 472 -16.32 -9.79 -5.84
N ALA A 473 -16.98 -8.70 -6.21
CA ALA A 473 -17.74 -7.86 -5.28
C ALA A 473 -19.07 -7.42 -5.91
N PRO A 474 -20.11 -7.16 -5.10
CA PRO A 474 -21.32 -6.51 -5.59
C PRO A 474 -20.98 -5.16 -6.24
N PHE A 475 -21.53 -4.91 -7.42
CA PHE A 475 -21.31 -3.68 -8.15
C PHE A 475 -22.58 -3.28 -8.91
N ASP A 476 -23.15 -2.14 -8.54
CA ASP A 476 -24.38 -1.59 -9.13
C ASP A 476 -24.04 -0.35 -9.97
N GLY A 477 -23.31 -0.58 -11.07
CA GLY A 477 -22.74 0.48 -11.90
C GLY A 477 -22.59 0.14 -13.39
N ILE A 478 -23.14 -0.99 -13.86
CA ILE A 478 -23.09 -1.35 -15.29
C ILE A 478 -23.67 -0.25 -16.17
N ALA A 479 -24.76 0.39 -15.74
CA ALA A 479 -25.40 1.47 -16.49
C ALA A 479 -24.52 2.73 -16.65
N GLN A 480 -23.46 2.91 -15.85
CA GLN A 480 -22.45 3.97 -16.04
C GLN A 480 -21.14 3.47 -16.64
N ALA A 481 -20.92 2.15 -16.69
CA ALA A 481 -19.88 1.55 -17.51
C ALA A 481 -20.31 1.49 -18.98
N VAL A 482 -20.82 2.61 -19.48
CA VAL A 482 -21.17 2.83 -20.89
C VAL A 482 -20.07 3.72 -21.47
N PRO A 483 -19.71 3.57 -22.76
CA PRO A 483 -18.76 4.46 -23.40
C PRO A 483 -19.13 5.94 -23.16
N ALA A 484 -18.12 6.77 -22.94
CA ALA A 484 -18.33 8.22 -22.93
C ALA A 484 -18.94 8.69 -24.25
N ASP A 485 -19.68 9.81 -24.24
CA ASP A 485 -20.34 10.35 -25.44
C ASP A 485 -19.33 10.69 -26.56
N VAL A 486 -18.08 10.94 -26.17
CA VAL A 486 -16.93 11.09 -27.06
C VAL A 486 -15.86 10.11 -26.59
N MET A 487 -15.51 9.15 -27.45
CA MET A 487 -14.38 8.26 -27.17
C MET A 487 -13.08 9.10 -27.16
N PRO A 488 -12.34 9.13 -26.05
CA PRO A 488 -11.06 9.82 -26.00
C PRO A 488 -10.06 9.16 -26.95
N ALA A 489 -9.18 9.95 -27.55
CA ALA A 489 -8.11 9.47 -28.42
C ALA A 489 -6.81 9.31 -27.63
N VAL A 490 -5.96 8.36 -28.04
CA VAL A 490 -4.55 8.35 -27.65
C VAL A 490 -3.77 9.40 -28.46
N PRO A 491 -2.70 10.01 -27.91
CA PRO A 491 -2.06 9.74 -26.62
C PRO A 491 -2.90 10.14 -25.40
N SER A 492 -2.75 9.42 -24.27
CA SER A 492 -3.33 9.82 -22.98
C SER A 492 -2.72 11.11 -22.45
N GLY A 493 -3.42 11.76 -21.53
CA GLY A 493 -2.83 12.69 -20.60
C GLY A 493 -3.03 14.17 -20.88
N ASP A 494 -2.82 14.99 -19.84
CA ASP A 494 -2.95 16.45 -19.84
C ASP A 494 -1.62 17.19 -19.56
N ASP A 495 -0.49 16.47 -19.69
CA ASP A 495 0.88 16.87 -19.37
C ASP A 495 1.20 16.94 -17.85
N ASP A 496 0.31 16.45 -16.97
CA ASP A 496 0.59 16.23 -15.54
C ASP A 496 1.05 14.78 -15.29
N PRO A 497 2.21 14.53 -14.63
CA PRO A 497 2.70 13.17 -14.32
C PRO A 497 1.86 12.48 -13.22
N GLN A 498 0.61 12.14 -13.53
CA GLN A 498 -0.33 11.34 -12.73
C GLN A 498 -1.60 11.07 -13.55
N GLY A 499 -2.66 10.57 -12.91
CA GLY A 499 -3.98 10.52 -13.52
C GLY A 499 -4.57 9.13 -13.63
N GLU A 500 -5.71 9.06 -14.31
CA GLU A 500 -6.44 7.80 -14.48
C GLU A 500 -6.98 7.63 -15.91
N LEU A 501 -6.66 6.49 -16.50
CA LEU A 501 -7.32 6.00 -17.71
C LEU A 501 -8.43 5.06 -17.30
N HIS A 502 -9.62 5.19 -17.89
CA HIS A 502 -10.64 4.17 -17.78
C HIS A 502 -11.44 4.06 -19.08
N ILE A 503 -11.46 2.88 -19.69
CA ILE A 503 -12.24 2.59 -20.89
C ILE A 503 -13.16 1.40 -20.67
N VAL A 504 -14.22 1.32 -21.46
CA VAL A 504 -15.10 0.16 -21.48
C VAL A 504 -15.09 -0.49 -22.85
N LEU A 505 -15.01 -1.82 -22.83
CA LEU A 505 -15.09 -2.72 -23.95
C LEU A 505 -16.47 -3.39 -23.84
N THR A 506 -17.42 -2.89 -24.63
CA THR A 506 -18.77 -3.46 -24.64
C THR A 506 -18.74 -4.82 -25.31
N LEU A 507 -19.37 -5.82 -24.69
CA LEU A 507 -19.55 -7.15 -25.26
C LEU A 507 -21.02 -7.25 -25.70
N GLU A 508 -21.42 -6.47 -26.72
CA GLU A 508 -22.78 -6.59 -27.25
C GLU A 508 -22.96 -7.91 -28.00
N ARG A 509 -24.15 -8.46 -27.86
CA ARG A 509 -24.63 -9.64 -28.57
C ARG A 509 -24.91 -9.24 -30.03
N GLU A 510 -24.61 -10.10 -30.99
CA GLU A 510 -25.25 -9.97 -32.32
C GLU A 510 -26.78 -9.99 -32.11
N PRO A 511 -27.55 -9.08 -32.73
CA PRO A 511 -28.99 -9.11 -32.64
C PRO A 511 -29.48 -10.40 -33.30
N VAL A 512 -29.77 -11.41 -32.48
CA VAL A 512 -30.53 -12.57 -32.92
C VAL A 512 -31.95 -12.06 -33.11
N GLU A 513 -32.44 -12.13 -34.34
CA GLU A 513 -33.84 -11.86 -34.71
C GLU A 513 -34.75 -12.54 -33.67
N GLU A 514 -35.48 -11.72 -32.92
CA GLU A 514 -36.26 -12.13 -31.76
C GLU A 514 -37.44 -12.97 -32.27
N VAL A 515 -37.34 -14.29 -32.17
CA VAL A 515 -38.47 -15.18 -32.44
C VAL A 515 -39.42 -15.03 -31.26
N ASP A 516 -40.48 -14.25 -31.45
CA ASP A 516 -41.55 -14.07 -30.46
C ASP A 516 -42.00 -15.43 -29.93
N ALA A 517 -42.09 -15.53 -28.60
CA ALA A 517 -42.58 -16.75 -28.01
C ALA A 517 -44.04 -16.99 -28.46
N PRO A 518 -44.38 -18.23 -28.82
CA PRO A 518 -45.77 -18.67 -28.95
C PRO A 518 -46.52 -18.33 -27.67
N HIS A 519 -47.69 -17.74 -27.81
CA HIS A 519 -48.50 -17.32 -26.68
C HIS A 519 -49.94 -17.77 -26.86
N LEU A 520 -50.60 -18.04 -25.74
CA LEU A 520 -52.00 -18.42 -25.72
C LEU A 520 -52.86 -17.22 -26.14
N VAL A 521 -53.61 -17.36 -27.24
CA VAL A 521 -54.44 -16.30 -27.82
C VAL A 521 -55.89 -16.41 -27.32
N ALA A 522 -56.44 -17.62 -27.31
CA ALA A 522 -57.82 -17.85 -26.90
C ALA A 522 -58.05 -19.26 -26.34
N VAL A 523 -59.09 -19.41 -25.52
CA VAL A 523 -59.59 -20.70 -25.01
C VAL A 523 -61.09 -20.83 -25.22
N TRP A 524 -61.54 -22.05 -25.55
CA TRP A 524 -62.95 -22.41 -25.64
C TRP A 524 -63.21 -23.77 -24.97
N PRO A 525 -64.26 -23.89 -24.13
CA PRO A 525 -65.14 -22.83 -23.67
C PRO A 525 -64.41 -21.75 -22.86
N ALA A 526 -64.78 -20.49 -23.08
CA ALA A 526 -64.16 -19.36 -22.38
C ALA A 526 -64.48 -19.39 -20.87
N ALA A 527 -63.56 -18.86 -20.07
CA ALA A 527 -63.73 -18.73 -18.62
C ALA A 527 -65.04 -18.02 -18.25
N GLY A 528 -65.68 -18.51 -17.19
CA GLY A 528 -66.90 -17.90 -16.68
C GLY A 528 -68.15 -18.20 -17.52
N THR A 529 -68.04 -18.91 -18.65
CA THR A 529 -69.21 -19.21 -19.50
C THR A 529 -70.09 -20.31 -18.89
N ARG A 530 -71.41 -20.22 -19.12
CA ARG A 530 -72.38 -21.25 -18.75
C ARG A 530 -72.98 -21.88 -20.00
N ARG A 531 -72.82 -23.18 -20.14
CA ARG A 531 -73.22 -23.99 -21.30
C ARG A 531 -74.56 -24.66 -21.02
N ARG A 532 -75.53 -24.50 -21.92
CA ARG A 532 -76.92 -25.00 -21.75
C ARG A 532 -77.41 -25.64 -23.05
N PRO A 533 -78.32 -26.63 -23.00
CA PRO A 533 -78.68 -27.45 -24.16
C PRO A 533 -79.50 -26.74 -25.26
N ALA A 534 -79.70 -25.43 -25.20
CA ALA A 534 -80.75 -24.73 -25.96
C ALA A 534 -80.25 -23.71 -27.00
N THR A 535 -78.95 -23.45 -27.08
CA THR A 535 -78.39 -22.53 -28.09
C THR A 535 -77.88 -23.34 -29.27
N ALA A 536 -78.33 -23.01 -30.49
CA ALA A 536 -77.98 -23.73 -31.73
C ALA A 536 -76.46 -23.80 -32.02
N ASP A 537 -75.65 -23.00 -31.33
CA ASP A 537 -74.19 -22.93 -31.47
C ASP A 537 -73.40 -23.69 -30.38
N ASP A 538 -74.07 -24.36 -29.43
CA ASP A 538 -73.40 -25.00 -28.28
C ASP A 538 -73.34 -26.53 -28.37
N ASP A 539 -72.59 -27.03 -29.36
CA ASP A 539 -72.27 -28.45 -29.61
C ASP A 539 -71.39 -29.07 -28.50
N PHE A 540 -71.09 -28.36 -27.41
CA PHE A 540 -70.26 -28.89 -26.33
C PHE A 540 -70.90 -30.09 -25.62
N LEU A 541 -72.23 -30.08 -25.41
CA LEU A 541 -72.92 -31.19 -24.73
C LEU A 541 -73.00 -32.45 -25.60
N GLU A 542 -73.05 -32.29 -26.92
CA GLU A 542 -73.06 -33.41 -27.87
C GLU A 542 -71.64 -33.94 -28.13
N LYS A 543 -70.66 -33.03 -28.17
CA LYS A 543 -69.25 -33.32 -28.44
C LYS A 543 -68.34 -32.54 -27.48
N PRO A 544 -68.18 -33.00 -26.23
CA PRO A 544 -67.33 -32.36 -25.24
C PRO A 544 -65.90 -32.24 -25.73
N ARG A 545 -65.39 -31.01 -25.83
CA ARG A 545 -64.04 -30.71 -26.32
C ARG A 545 -63.50 -29.41 -25.75
N LEU A 546 -62.18 -29.29 -25.68
CA LEU A 546 -61.47 -28.05 -25.44
C LEU A 546 -60.85 -27.55 -26.74
N ARG A 547 -60.83 -26.23 -26.95
CA ARG A 547 -60.08 -25.61 -28.04
C ARG A 547 -59.16 -24.54 -27.50
N LEU A 548 -57.89 -24.56 -27.93
CA LEU A 548 -56.87 -23.56 -27.62
C LEU A 548 -56.40 -22.93 -28.92
N THR A 549 -56.37 -21.60 -29.00
CA THR A 549 -55.76 -20.87 -30.12
C THR A 549 -54.41 -20.36 -29.66
N ILE A 550 -53.34 -20.70 -30.37
CA ILE A 550 -51.95 -20.34 -30.04
C ILE A 550 -51.35 -19.58 -31.21
N SER A 551 -50.51 -18.57 -30.95
CA SER A 551 -49.97 -17.68 -31.99
C SER A 551 -49.06 -18.38 -33.01
N SER A 552 -48.56 -19.58 -32.71
CA SER A 552 -47.80 -20.42 -33.64
C SER A 552 -47.95 -21.92 -33.31
N ALA A 553 -47.39 -22.79 -34.16
CA ALA A 553 -47.56 -24.24 -34.06
C ALA A 553 -46.73 -24.87 -32.93
N LEU A 554 -47.40 -25.63 -32.05
CA LEU A 554 -46.81 -26.54 -31.05
C LEU A 554 -46.12 -27.76 -31.68
N ASP A 555 -45.18 -28.34 -30.94
CA ASP A 555 -44.58 -29.65 -31.25
C ASP A 555 -45.67 -30.74 -31.39
N PRO A 556 -45.73 -31.49 -32.51
CA PRO A 556 -46.66 -32.60 -32.67
C PRO A 556 -46.68 -33.62 -31.53
N ALA A 557 -45.56 -33.84 -30.84
CA ALA A 557 -45.47 -34.74 -29.68
C ALA A 557 -46.28 -34.21 -28.49
N ALA A 558 -46.25 -32.89 -28.26
CA ALA A 558 -47.05 -32.26 -27.21
C ALA A 558 -48.55 -32.31 -27.54
N VAL A 559 -48.91 -32.15 -28.82
CA VAL A 559 -50.29 -32.28 -29.30
C VAL A 559 -50.78 -33.73 -29.14
N ALA A 560 -49.91 -34.72 -29.36
CA ALA A 560 -50.21 -36.14 -29.21
C ALA A 560 -50.39 -36.58 -27.75
N SER A 561 -49.73 -35.90 -26.80
CA SER A 561 -49.73 -36.22 -25.37
C SER A 561 -50.20 -35.03 -24.51
N PRO A 562 -51.47 -34.60 -24.61
CA PRO A 562 -51.95 -33.41 -23.91
C PRO A 562 -51.82 -33.51 -22.39
N ARG A 563 -51.96 -34.72 -21.81
CA ARG A 563 -51.95 -34.92 -20.35
C ARG A 563 -50.68 -34.39 -19.66
N ASP A 564 -49.58 -34.26 -20.38
CA ASP A 564 -48.31 -33.81 -19.82
C ASP A 564 -48.30 -32.29 -19.54
N TRP A 565 -49.20 -31.52 -20.16
CA TRP A 565 -49.22 -30.05 -20.07
C TRP A 565 -50.61 -29.40 -20.12
N LEU A 566 -51.67 -30.15 -20.42
CA LEU A 566 -53.07 -29.72 -20.44
C LEU A 566 -53.95 -30.79 -19.79
N ARG A 567 -54.73 -30.39 -18.78
CA ARG A 567 -55.64 -31.30 -18.06
C ARG A 567 -56.96 -30.61 -17.74
N ALA A 568 -58.01 -31.41 -17.62
CA ALA A 568 -59.34 -30.95 -17.28
C ALA A 568 -59.98 -31.83 -16.20
N TRP A 569 -60.74 -31.22 -15.29
CA TRP A 569 -61.45 -31.91 -14.22
C TRP A 569 -62.90 -31.47 -14.16
N HIS A 570 -63.75 -32.42 -13.80
CA HIS A 570 -65.15 -32.24 -13.46
C HIS A 570 -65.35 -32.12 -11.96
N CYS A 571 -66.25 -31.25 -11.53
CA CYS A 571 -66.80 -31.25 -10.18
C CYS A 571 -68.27 -30.82 -10.18
N GLU A 572 -69.01 -31.16 -9.12
CA GLU A 572 -70.37 -30.65 -8.91
C GLU A 572 -70.36 -29.12 -8.73
N PHE A 573 -71.40 -28.42 -9.21
CA PHE A 573 -71.53 -26.97 -9.04
C PHE A 573 -72.89 -26.58 -8.48
N GLY A 574 -72.90 -25.97 -7.29
CA GLY A 574 -74.11 -25.55 -6.57
C GLY A 574 -73.87 -24.25 -5.82
N ASP A 575 -74.91 -23.42 -5.65
CA ASP A 575 -74.84 -22.13 -4.91
C ASP A 575 -73.69 -21.19 -5.35
N GLY A 576 -73.30 -21.24 -6.63
CA GLY A 576 -72.23 -20.40 -7.17
C GLY A 576 -70.81 -20.89 -6.83
N ARG A 577 -70.67 -22.14 -6.41
CA ARG A 577 -69.48 -22.70 -5.79
C ARG A 577 -69.12 -24.08 -6.36
N LEU A 578 -67.81 -24.36 -6.42
CA LEU A 578 -67.26 -25.66 -6.85
C LEU A 578 -67.38 -26.71 -5.73
N GLY A 579 -67.74 -27.94 -6.09
CA GLY A 579 -67.80 -29.09 -5.20
C GLY A 579 -66.40 -29.58 -4.79
N PRO A 580 -66.31 -30.38 -3.70
CA PRO A 580 -65.01 -30.84 -3.17
C PRO A 580 -64.42 -32.04 -3.93
N ALA A 581 -65.21 -32.72 -4.76
CA ALA A 581 -64.76 -33.89 -5.51
C ALA A 581 -64.44 -33.49 -6.96
N PHE A 582 -63.19 -33.73 -7.36
CA PHE A 582 -62.70 -33.50 -8.71
C PHE A 582 -62.41 -34.85 -9.38
N GLU A 583 -62.91 -35.02 -10.60
CA GLU A 583 -62.65 -36.18 -11.44
C GLU A 583 -61.94 -35.71 -12.72
N GLU A 584 -60.74 -36.22 -12.99
CA GLU A 584 -59.97 -35.87 -14.21
C GLU A 584 -60.66 -36.44 -15.45
N PHE A 585 -60.86 -35.63 -16.48
CA PHE A 585 -61.27 -36.10 -17.80
C PHE A 585 -60.07 -36.63 -18.59
N HIS A 586 -60.28 -37.72 -19.33
CA HIS A 586 -59.36 -38.11 -20.37
C HIS A 586 -59.46 -37.13 -21.56
N LEU A 587 -58.30 -36.66 -22.03
CA LEU A 587 -58.18 -35.88 -23.26
C LEU A 587 -57.54 -36.75 -24.35
N ASP A 588 -58.24 -36.92 -25.46
CA ASP A 588 -57.67 -37.55 -26.66
C ASP A 588 -56.53 -36.68 -27.25
N PRO A 589 -55.62 -37.27 -28.04
CA PRO A 589 -54.66 -36.52 -28.85
C PRO A 589 -55.33 -35.36 -29.61
N GLY A 590 -54.69 -34.20 -29.59
CA GLY A 590 -55.24 -33.00 -30.19
C GLY A 590 -55.25 -33.04 -31.72
N ALA A 591 -56.20 -32.34 -32.34
CA ALA A 591 -56.19 -32.02 -33.75
C ALA A 591 -55.85 -30.54 -33.95
N ALA A 592 -54.91 -30.22 -34.84
CA ALA A 592 -54.49 -28.86 -35.16
C ALA A 592 -55.16 -28.38 -36.46
N ASP A 593 -55.68 -27.16 -36.45
CA ASP A 593 -56.20 -26.47 -37.63
C ASP A 593 -55.50 -25.11 -37.78
N ALA A 594 -54.81 -24.91 -38.89
CA ALA A 594 -54.00 -23.71 -39.10
C ALA A 594 -54.89 -22.53 -39.51
N GLY A 595 -54.89 -21.46 -38.72
CA GLY A 595 -55.58 -20.21 -39.01
C GLY A 595 -54.86 -19.39 -40.08
N ALA A 596 -55.60 -18.46 -40.70
CA ALA A 596 -55.08 -17.60 -41.77
C ALA A 596 -53.98 -16.62 -41.30
N ASP A 597 -53.94 -16.31 -40.00
CA ASP A 597 -53.04 -15.31 -39.40
C ASP A 597 -51.79 -15.95 -38.76
N GLY A 598 -51.52 -17.22 -39.03
CA GLY A 598 -50.39 -17.97 -38.45
C GLY A 598 -50.68 -18.61 -37.08
N ALA A 599 -51.75 -18.17 -36.41
CA ALA A 599 -52.27 -18.83 -35.21
C ALA A 599 -52.85 -20.22 -35.54
N VAL A 600 -52.75 -21.16 -34.61
CA VAL A 600 -53.21 -22.55 -34.77
C VAL A 600 -54.25 -22.88 -33.71
N ASP A 601 -55.38 -23.44 -34.15
CA ASP A 601 -56.46 -23.92 -33.30
C ASP A 601 -56.26 -25.41 -32.98
N TYR A 602 -56.01 -25.72 -31.72
CA TYR A 602 -55.89 -27.07 -31.20
C TYR A 602 -57.19 -27.53 -30.56
N THR A 603 -57.74 -28.67 -30.99
CA THR A 603 -58.96 -29.26 -30.42
C THR A 603 -58.67 -30.58 -29.73
N PHE A 604 -59.05 -30.71 -28.46
CA PHE A 604 -58.88 -31.90 -27.62
C PHE A 604 -60.25 -32.45 -27.21
N MET A 605 -60.55 -33.70 -27.56
CA MET A 605 -61.84 -34.34 -27.25
C MET A 605 -61.86 -34.90 -25.83
N MET A 606 -63.02 -34.86 -25.17
CA MET A 606 -63.26 -35.45 -23.85
C MET A 606 -64.27 -36.61 -23.97
N PRO A 607 -63.87 -37.79 -24.46
CA PRO A 607 -64.80 -38.89 -24.77
C PRO A 607 -65.57 -39.41 -23.55
N ASP A 608 -64.97 -39.31 -22.37
CA ASP A 608 -65.53 -39.79 -21.10
C ASP A 608 -66.38 -38.73 -20.38
N ALA A 609 -66.47 -37.50 -20.92
CA ALA A 609 -67.25 -36.45 -20.27
C ALA A 609 -68.74 -36.80 -20.24
N ARG A 610 -69.26 -36.96 -19.02
CA ARG A 610 -70.69 -37.16 -18.74
C ARG A 610 -71.10 -36.13 -17.71
N PHE A 611 -72.07 -35.30 -18.05
CA PHE A 611 -72.55 -34.24 -17.19
C PHE A 611 -73.91 -34.62 -16.62
N ALA A 612 -74.10 -34.42 -15.31
CA ALA A 612 -75.38 -34.57 -14.64
C ALA A 612 -75.66 -33.31 -13.80
N GLY A 613 -76.88 -32.78 -13.91
CA GLY A 613 -77.28 -31.56 -13.22
C GLY A 613 -76.43 -30.35 -13.62
N THR A 614 -75.93 -29.61 -12.63
CA THR A 614 -75.02 -28.48 -12.86
C THR A 614 -73.61 -28.89 -12.42
N SER A 615 -72.69 -28.89 -13.37
CA SER A 615 -71.30 -29.29 -13.20
C SER A 615 -70.36 -28.16 -13.60
N ALA A 616 -69.20 -28.06 -12.97
CA ALA A 616 -68.14 -27.17 -13.40
C ALA A 616 -66.97 -27.98 -13.99
N VAL A 617 -66.34 -27.42 -15.01
CA VAL A 617 -65.14 -27.97 -15.64
C VAL A 617 -64.00 -27.00 -15.38
N LEU A 618 -62.98 -27.45 -14.65
CA LEU A 618 -61.73 -26.74 -14.43
C LEU A 618 -60.70 -27.25 -15.44
N VAL A 619 -60.02 -26.34 -16.12
CA VAL A 619 -58.92 -26.65 -17.05
C VAL A 619 -57.65 -26.00 -16.52
N LEU A 620 -56.55 -26.74 -16.54
CA LEU A 620 -55.21 -26.29 -16.13
C LEU A 620 -54.22 -26.62 -17.26
N LEU A 621 -53.41 -25.62 -17.61
CA LEU A 621 -52.39 -25.65 -18.64
C LEU A 621 -51.05 -25.27 -17.99
N ARG A 622 -50.04 -26.12 -18.19
CA ARG A 622 -48.71 -26.06 -17.55
C ARG A 622 -47.60 -26.43 -18.54
N PRO A 623 -47.12 -25.46 -19.34
CA PRO A 623 -46.03 -25.68 -20.30
C PRO A 623 -44.67 -26.00 -19.63
N ASP A 624 -44.49 -25.56 -18.38
CA ASP A 624 -43.27 -25.68 -17.58
C ASP A 624 -42.94 -27.11 -17.12
N VAL A 625 -43.95 -27.94 -16.84
CA VAL A 625 -43.75 -29.27 -16.22
C VAL A 625 -43.24 -30.32 -17.21
N ALA A 626 -43.65 -30.26 -18.47
CA ALA A 626 -43.28 -31.24 -19.48
C ALA A 626 -42.16 -30.77 -20.42
N GLY A 627 -41.75 -29.50 -20.30
CA GLY A 627 -40.79 -28.89 -21.22
C GLY A 627 -41.32 -28.88 -22.66
N VAL A 628 -42.63 -28.64 -22.85
CA VAL A 628 -43.30 -28.62 -24.15
C VAL A 628 -42.55 -27.67 -25.07
N PRO A 629 -41.72 -28.17 -26.00
CA PRO A 629 -41.09 -27.32 -26.98
C PRO A 629 -42.18 -26.81 -27.91
N VAL A 630 -42.02 -25.60 -28.41
CA VAL A 630 -42.96 -25.09 -29.40
C VAL A 630 -42.29 -25.09 -30.77
N GLY A 631 -42.66 -26.07 -31.59
CA GLY A 631 -42.06 -26.30 -32.89
C GLY A 631 -41.11 -27.50 -32.89
N GLU A 632 -40.80 -28.01 -34.07
CA GLU A 632 -40.02 -29.25 -34.26
C GLU A 632 -38.54 -29.13 -33.82
N ASP A 633 -38.07 -27.91 -33.52
CA ASP A 633 -36.66 -27.64 -33.24
C ASP A 633 -36.30 -27.79 -31.73
N PRO A 634 -35.24 -28.55 -31.41
CA PRO A 634 -34.72 -28.64 -30.04
C PRO A 634 -34.29 -27.26 -29.52
N GLY A 635 -34.98 -26.77 -28.49
CA GLY A 635 -34.67 -25.49 -27.85
C GLY A 635 -35.55 -24.32 -28.30
N ALA A 636 -36.70 -24.58 -28.90
CA ALA A 636 -37.75 -23.57 -29.04
C ALA A 636 -38.23 -23.04 -27.66
N PRO A 637 -38.66 -21.75 -27.59
CA PRO A 637 -39.22 -21.18 -26.36
C PRO A 637 -40.46 -21.96 -25.90
N LEU A 638 -40.68 -22.01 -24.58
CA LEU A 638 -41.90 -22.55 -23.99
C LEU A 638 -43.10 -21.69 -24.39
N LEU A 639 -44.29 -22.30 -24.43
CA LEU A 639 -45.55 -21.57 -24.60
C LEU A 639 -45.71 -20.56 -23.47
N ASP A 640 -45.89 -19.28 -23.80
CA ASP A 640 -46.28 -18.21 -22.87
C ASP A 640 -47.78 -18.33 -22.60
N ALA A 641 -48.10 -18.74 -21.38
CA ALA A 641 -49.47 -18.90 -20.93
C ALA A 641 -49.57 -18.59 -19.44
N ASP A 642 -49.52 -17.30 -19.10
CA ASP A 642 -49.68 -16.80 -17.74
C ASP A 642 -51.07 -16.19 -17.51
N TRP A 643 -52.03 -17.04 -17.12
CA TRP A 643 -53.39 -16.56 -16.85
C TRP A 643 -54.16 -17.34 -15.78
N ALA A 644 -54.44 -16.66 -14.68
CA ALA A 644 -55.25 -17.19 -13.59
C ALA A 644 -56.69 -16.69 -13.67
N SER A 645 -57.60 -17.51 -14.20
CA SER A 645 -59.04 -17.20 -14.17
C SER A 645 -59.71 -17.63 -12.86
N THR A 646 -59.02 -18.33 -11.95
CA THR A 646 -59.62 -18.90 -10.71
C THR A 646 -58.92 -18.40 -9.46
N VAL A 647 -59.50 -18.63 -8.28
CA VAL A 647 -58.90 -18.27 -6.99
C VAL A 647 -58.03 -19.37 -6.36
N PHE A 648 -57.78 -20.47 -7.10
CA PHE A 648 -56.89 -21.53 -6.61
C PHE A 648 -55.48 -20.99 -6.46
N ARG A 649 -54.82 -21.37 -5.37
CA ARG A 649 -53.40 -21.10 -5.15
C ARG A 649 -52.55 -22.10 -5.92
N ASP A 650 -51.29 -21.74 -6.20
CA ASP A 650 -50.35 -22.60 -6.90
C ASP A 650 -50.18 -23.97 -6.21
N ASP A 651 -50.16 -24.02 -4.87
CA ASP A 651 -50.07 -25.27 -4.11
C ASP A 651 -51.31 -26.15 -4.25
N GLU A 652 -52.49 -25.54 -4.40
CA GLU A 652 -53.74 -26.24 -4.69
C GLU A 652 -53.75 -26.79 -6.12
N LEU A 653 -53.27 -26.02 -7.09
CA LEU A 653 -53.13 -26.43 -8.49
C LEU A 653 -52.08 -27.54 -8.66
N ASP A 654 -50.96 -27.46 -7.94
CA ASP A 654 -49.91 -28.50 -7.92
C ASP A 654 -50.45 -29.83 -7.41
N ARG A 655 -51.24 -29.80 -6.32
CA ARG A 655 -51.86 -31.01 -5.76
C ARG A 655 -52.90 -31.60 -6.70
N LEU A 656 -53.73 -30.75 -7.31
CA LEU A 656 -54.68 -31.19 -8.33
C LEU A 656 -53.97 -31.83 -9.52
N TRP A 657 -52.87 -31.22 -9.97
CA TRP A 657 -52.02 -31.74 -11.05
C TRP A 657 -51.37 -33.08 -10.70
N ALA A 658 -50.94 -33.26 -9.45
CA ALA A 658 -50.38 -34.50 -8.95
C ALA A 658 -51.43 -35.63 -8.81
N GLY A 659 -52.73 -35.31 -8.91
CA GLY A 659 -53.82 -36.26 -8.69
C GLY A 659 -54.12 -36.52 -7.22
N ASP A 660 -53.69 -35.63 -6.32
CA ASP A 660 -53.96 -35.76 -4.89
C ASP A 660 -55.42 -35.46 -4.56
N ALA A 661 -55.93 -36.11 -3.50
CA ALA A 661 -57.25 -35.80 -2.96
C ALA A 661 -57.30 -34.35 -2.46
N PHE A 662 -58.21 -33.57 -3.04
CA PHE A 662 -58.44 -32.18 -2.65
C PHE A 662 -59.07 -32.12 -1.26
N PRO A 663 -58.55 -31.31 -0.31
CA PRO A 663 -59.15 -31.20 1.01
C PRO A 663 -60.56 -30.62 0.89
N SER A 664 -61.55 -31.37 1.36
CA SER A 664 -62.94 -30.93 1.43
C SER A 664 -63.04 -29.61 2.22
N GLY A 665 -63.33 -28.49 1.54
CA GLY A 665 -63.59 -27.20 2.21
C GLY A 665 -63.06 -25.93 1.53
N SER A 666 -62.18 -26.01 0.53
CA SER A 666 -61.71 -24.83 -0.22
C SER A 666 -62.72 -24.49 -1.33
N VAL A 667 -63.76 -23.74 -0.97
CA VAL A 667 -64.87 -23.44 -1.88
C VAL A 667 -64.68 -22.08 -2.57
N ALA A 668 -64.04 -22.12 -3.73
CA ALA A 668 -63.84 -20.98 -4.63
C ALA A 668 -65.16 -20.44 -5.19
N PRO A 669 -65.44 -19.12 -5.13
CA PRO A 669 -66.54 -18.52 -5.88
C PRO A 669 -66.27 -18.61 -7.38
N PHE A 670 -67.33 -18.81 -8.17
CA PHE A 670 -67.23 -18.79 -9.63
C PHE A 670 -66.75 -17.42 -10.13
N PRO A 671 -65.60 -17.35 -10.81
CA PRO A 671 -64.99 -16.08 -11.22
C PRO A 671 -65.81 -15.40 -12.33
N PRO A 672 -65.93 -14.06 -12.35
CA PRO A 672 -66.52 -13.35 -13.48
C PRO A 672 -65.66 -13.56 -14.73
N SER A 673 -66.29 -13.56 -15.91
CA SER A 673 -65.57 -13.49 -17.18
C SER A 673 -64.80 -12.17 -17.25
N ILE A 674 -63.47 -12.20 -17.26
CA ILE A 674 -62.64 -11.01 -17.44
C ILE A 674 -61.85 -11.17 -18.75
N PRO A 675 -61.89 -10.20 -19.66
CA PRO A 675 -60.99 -10.16 -20.81
C PRO A 675 -59.62 -9.64 -20.37
N SER A 676 -58.67 -10.54 -20.15
CA SER A 676 -57.25 -10.22 -20.03
C SER A 676 -56.48 -10.97 -21.12
N PRO A 677 -55.33 -10.46 -21.59
CA PRO A 677 -54.43 -11.28 -22.40
C PRO A 677 -54.10 -12.56 -21.62
N LEU A 678 -54.07 -13.70 -22.31
CA LEU A 678 -53.85 -15.01 -21.70
C LEU A 678 -52.36 -15.34 -21.54
N HIS A 679 -51.52 -14.32 -21.61
CA HIS A 679 -50.07 -14.37 -21.76
C HIS A 679 -49.47 -13.04 -21.25
N ASP A 680 -48.19 -13.02 -20.86
CA ASP A 680 -47.53 -11.84 -20.29
C ASP A 680 -46.28 -11.36 -21.03
N GLY A 681 -45.88 -12.08 -22.09
CA GLY A 681 -44.67 -11.86 -22.87
C GLY A 681 -43.48 -12.73 -22.44
N THR A 682 -43.63 -13.54 -21.39
CA THR A 682 -42.58 -14.42 -20.86
C THR A 682 -42.85 -15.86 -21.26
N ALA A 683 -41.87 -16.51 -21.89
CA ALA A 683 -42.00 -17.93 -22.23
C ALA A 683 -42.18 -18.80 -20.96
N GLY A 684 -43.23 -19.62 -20.92
CA GLY A 684 -43.58 -20.46 -19.79
C GLY A 684 -44.89 -20.05 -19.12
N GLY A 685 -44.98 -20.32 -17.81
CA GLY A 685 -46.14 -19.93 -17.02
C GLY A 685 -47.16 -21.02 -16.74
N SER A 686 -48.33 -20.63 -16.23
CA SER A 686 -49.48 -21.52 -16.12
C SER A 686 -50.80 -20.77 -16.35
N ALA A 687 -51.74 -21.44 -17.04
CA ALA A 687 -53.06 -20.90 -17.29
C ALA A 687 -54.13 -21.84 -16.73
N HIS A 688 -55.13 -21.30 -16.02
CA HIS A 688 -56.22 -22.09 -15.48
C HIS A 688 -57.54 -21.38 -15.51
N TRP A 689 -58.60 -22.10 -15.90
CA TRP A 689 -59.93 -21.53 -16.02
C TRP A 689 -61.07 -22.49 -15.76
N VAL A 690 -62.25 -21.94 -15.45
CA VAL A 690 -63.45 -22.72 -15.16
C VAL A 690 -64.63 -22.25 -16.01
N PHE A 691 -65.43 -23.21 -16.49
CA PHE A 691 -66.75 -22.96 -17.08
C PHE A 691 -67.79 -23.93 -16.49
N VAL A 692 -69.09 -23.58 -16.58
CA VAL A 692 -70.19 -24.39 -16.04
C VAL A 692 -70.97 -25.04 -17.18
N VAL A 693 -71.34 -26.29 -16.98
CA VAL A 693 -72.22 -27.06 -17.86
C VAL A 693 -73.49 -27.41 -17.09
N THR A 694 -74.65 -27.14 -17.68
CA THR A 694 -75.94 -27.49 -17.08
C THR A 694 -76.71 -28.41 -18.03
N THR A 695 -76.97 -29.65 -17.61
CA THR A 695 -77.87 -30.56 -18.32
C THR A 695 -79.31 -30.40 -17.83
N ARG A 696 -80.28 -30.78 -18.66
CA ARG A 696 -81.70 -30.78 -18.29
C ARG A 696 -82.05 -31.86 -17.28
#